data_AF-G4YHE9-F1
#
_entry.id   AF-G4YHE9-F1
#
_cell.length_a   1.000
_cell.length_b   1.000
_cell.length_c   1.000
_cell.angle_alpha   90.00
_cell.angle_beta   90.00
_cell.angle_gamma   90.00
#
_symmetry.space_group_name_H-M   'P 1'
#
loop_
_entity.id
_entity.type
_entity.pdbx_description
1 polymer ?
#
loop_
_entity_poly.entity_id
_entity_poly.type
_entity_poly.pdbx_seq_one_letter_code
_entity_poly.pdbx_strand_id
1 'polypeptide(L)'
;MAATASSKPARGDEGDSAREKLPLKPQVVRIEVLGDEKVGKTSLICSLVSRHFSEKVPSVLLNVQIPAEESDENVIISITDTSSRVSDLMRVTNAAKRSDAILLVYDLTRPETFQRLRRWLDFIAKNKEIPVVLVANKVDINAVTPTTDGPYASQVRHLVNTYPFVVSEVECSAKNFTQVAQAFFLAQKAVLYPVAPLYNEKKRQLQPKCLKAIKRTFRLYNRDRSGILSREELNKYQYDCFGVRLLSTEIDTLMEYLSSEVPSGVAPDRSGLFVDGFIYLWWLFIDRNRPESGWQVLRSLGYNNDLHLEIPPERLQLPPYGDDQSAQLTPQAVEFLTNLFRQFDANKDNNIAENEVEAIFSICEDESAPWTTCSAISSPLLYERTMVDGKPTLSLAVWLACWSFVAQENPQKLLETLFYLGYNDKLFPAIEFVKSRSLTRKAMRIDRNLVSCYIFGSPGSGKEHFLRAFVGGKEAPVADDDQFILRGIGAVPDRDTTKYLFVSGVVCGQCGRYLVDCDECVACIEQITEALSDEEIEMKADVLLLMLNPEDEPSKVFVEELDKKLPASIPRVVISYKPEKHNEDVEIDVDESTALVNEEPVDFAIDATLKQYLTSLKCYEAHCVKDEVARALVATALRPYVVVCLVYTGWCLSLIHVFLFT
;
A
#
# COMPACT_ATOMS: atom_id res chain seq x y z
N MET A 1 -34.08 0.80 9.69
CA MET A 1 -33.32 0.52 8.46
C MET A 1 -33.81 -0.79 7.87
N ALA A 2 -34.66 -0.68 6.86
CA ALA A 2 -35.43 -1.77 6.29
C ALA A 2 -34.54 -2.77 5.53
N ALA A 3 -34.65 -4.05 5.89
CA ALA A 3 -34.28 -5.18 5.03
C ALA A 3 -35.40 -6.20 5.11
N THR A 4 -36.59 -5.77 4.70
CA THR A 4 -37.74 -6.61 4.38
C THR A 4 -38.39 -6.03 3.14
N ALA A 5 -37.84 -6.37 1.97
CA ALA A 5 -38.53 -6.38 0.68
C ALA A 5 -37.55 -6.86 -0.40
N SER A 6 -37.46 -8.18 -0.56
CA SER A 6 -37.08 -8.75 -1.86
C SER A 6 -38.27 -8.52 -2.80
N SER A 7 -38.21 -7.48 -3.61
CA SER A 7 -39.05 -7.35 -4.80
C SER A 7 -38.24 -6.72 -5.93
N LYS A 8 -38.06 -7.49 -7.03
CA LYS A 8 -37.38 -7.09 -8.26
C LYS A 8 -37.94 -5.75 -8.79
N PRO A 9 -37.11 -4.81 -9.28
CA PRO A 9 -37.60 -3.67 -10.04
C PRO A 9 -37.82 -4.04 -11.50
N ALA A 10 -38.91 -3.54 -12.07
CA ALA A 10 -39.22 -3.58 -13.50
C ALA A 10 -38.37 -2.55 -14.27
N ARG A 11 -38.01 -2.90 -15.51
CA ARG A 11 -37.21 -2.11 -16.46
C ARG A 11 -37.85 -0.75 -16.78
N GLY A 12 -37.02 0.30 -16.77
CA GLY A 12 -37.21 1.55 -17.50
C GLY A 12 -35.83 2.07 -17.93
N ASP A 13 -35.66 2.29 -19.23
CA ASP A 13 -34.46 2.86 -19.88
C ASP A 13 -34.18 4.28 -19.37
N GLU A 14 -32.91 4.59 -19.11
CA GLU A 14 -32.20 5.74 -19.69
C GLU A 14 -30.70 5.69 -19.34
N GLY A 15 -29.87 6.10 -20.30
CA GLY A 15 -28.44 5.76 -20.37
C GLY A 15 -27.57 6.41 -19.30
N ASP A 16 -26.87 5.56 -18.56
CA ASP A 16 -25.63 5.91 -17.88
C ASP A 16 -24.69 4.71 -17.98
N SER A 17 -23.40 4.96 -18.22
CA SER A 17 -22.41 3.93 -18.56
C SER A 17 -22.36 2.84 -17.47
N ALA A 18 -23.05 1.73 -17.72
CA ALA A 18 -23.05 0.60 -16.84
C ALA A 18 -21.61 0.10 -16.73
N ARG A 19 -21.02 0.22 -15.53
CA ARG A 19 -19.89 -0.63 -15.15
C ARG A 19 -20.36 -2.06 -15.40
N GLU A 20 -19.88 -2.68 -16.47
CA GLU A 20 -20.08 -4.08 -16.76
C GLU A 20 -19.60 -4.83 -15.52
N LYS A 21 -20.55 -5.32 -14.71
CA LYS A 21 -20.23 -6.27 -13.65
C LYS A 21 -19.73 -7.50 -14.39
N LEU A 22 -18.40 -7.67 -14.45
CA LEU A 22 -17.77 -8.90 -14.94
C LEU A 22 -18.54 -10.08 -14.32
N PRO A 23 -19.09 -11.00 -15.12
CA PRO A 23 -19.85 -12.11 -14.58
C PRO A 23 -18.91 -12.98 -13.77
N LEU A 24 -18.97 -12.83 -12.44
CA LEU A 24 -18.30 -13.71 -11.50
C LEU A 24 -18.77 -15.13 -11.82
N LYS A 25 -17.84 -16.07 -12.01
CA LYS A 25 -18.18 -17.50 -12.10
C LYS A 25 -19.12 -17.84 -10.92
N PRO A 26 -20.22 -18.58 -11.14
CA PRO A 26 -21.10 -18.96 -10.05
C PRO A 26 -20.28 -19.69 -8.99
N GLN A 27 -20.23 -19.12 -7.80
CA GLN A 27 -19.50 -19.70 -6.68
C GLN A 27 -20.19 -21.03 -6.32
N VAL A 28 -19.42 -22.08 -6.09
CA VAL A 28 -19.95 -23.37 -5.63
C VAL A 28 -19.66 -23.47 -4.14
N VAL A 29 -20.70 -23.65 -3.32
CA VAL A 29 -20.57 -23.88 -1.88
C VAL A 29 -20.74 -25.37 -1.61
N ARG A 30 -19.70 -26.02 -1.08
CA ARG A 30 -19.72 -27.45 -0.78
C ARG A 30 -20.04 -27.68 0.70
N ILE A 31 -21.17 -28.31 0.97
CA ILE A 31 -21.65 -28.62 2.32
C ILE A 31 -21.57 -30.13 2.53
N GLU A 32 -20.90 -30.56 3.60
CA GLU A 32 -20.88 -31.95 4.01
C GLU A 32 -21.73 -32.18 5.24
N VAL A 33 -22.55 -33.24 5.21
CA VAL A 33 -23.40 -33.59 6.35
C VAL A 33 -22.72 -34.72 7.12
N LEU A 34 -22.30 -34.44 8.35
CA LEU A 34 -21.57 -35.33 9.26
C LEU A 34 -22.39 -35.70 10.49
N GLY A 35 -22.04 -36.81 11.14
CA GLY A 35 -22.68 -37.26 12.38
C GLY A 35 -22.80 -38.77 12.50
N ASP A 36 -23.23 -39.22 13.67
CA ASP A 36 -23.37 -40.64 14.02
C ASP A 36 -24.41 -41.38 13.15
N GLU A 37 -24.43 -42.71 13.24
CA GLU A 37 -25.39 -43.54 12.52
C GLU A 37 -26.83 -43.22 12.98
N LYS A 38 -27.79 -43.19 12.04
CA LYS A 38 -29.24 -43.01 12.28
C LYS A 38 -29.65 -41.67 12.92
N VAL A 39 -28.77 -40.65 12.90
CA VAL A 39 -29.12 -39.28 13.35
C VAL A 39 -30.02 -38.51 12.35
N GLY A 40 -30.18 -39.02 11.13
CA GLY A 40 -31.09 -38.46 10.12
C GLY A 40 -30.42 -37.57 9.06
N LYS A 41 -29.12 -37.74 8.79
CA LYS A 41 -28.36 -37.01 7.75
C LYS A 41 -29.04 -37.09 6.37
N THR A 42 -29.22 -38.30 5.87
CA THR A 42 -29.86 -38.55 4.58
C THR A 42 -31.30 -38.04 4.53
N SER A 43 -32.06 -38.18 5.63
CA SER A 43 -33.43 -37.66 5.73
C SER A 43 -33.47 -36.14 5.64
N LEU A 44 -32.52 -35.42 6.28
CA LEU A 44 -32.45 -33.96 6.18
C LEU A 44 -32.21 -33.51 4.73
N ILE A 45 -31.29 -34.18 4.02
CA ILE A 45 -30.97 -33.87 2.61
C ILE A 45 -32.19 -34.18 1.71
N CYS A 46 -32.80 -35.36 1.85
CA CYS A 46 -34.00 -35.72 1.09
C CYS A 46 -35.14 -34.72 1.34
N SER A 47 -35.37 -34.34 2.59
CA SER A 47 -36.41 -33.38 2.96
C SER A 47 -36.12 -32.00 2.37
N LEU A 48 -34.86 -31.55 2.32
CA LEU A 48 -34.46 -30.29 1.68
C LEU A 48 -34.85 -30.26 0.19
N VAL A 49 -34.51 -31.33 -0.54
CA VAL A 49 -34.71 -31.40 -2.00
C VAL A 49 -36.18 -31.64 -2.37
N SER A 50 -36.82 -32.61 -1.71
CA SER A 50 -38.17 -33.06 -2.10
C SER A 50 -39.30 -32.32 -1.37
N ARG A 51 -38.97 -31.54 -0.33
CA ARG A 51 -39.93 -30.93 0.61
C ARG A 51 -40.92 -31.93 1.24
N HIS A 52 -40.58 -33.23 1.20
CA HIS A 52 -41.39 -34.31 1.73
C HIS A 52 -40.52 -35.31 2.49
N PHE A 53 -41.05 -35.87 3.58
CA PHE A 53 -40.34 -36.87 4.37
C PHE A 53 -40.63 -38.28 3.82
N SER A 54 -39.57 -39.04 3.55
CA SER A 54 -39.66 -40.46 3.21
C SER A 54 -39.21 -41.33 4.38
N GLU A 55 -40.02 -42.32 4.75
CA GLU A 55 -39.64 -43.34 5.74
C GLU A 55 -38.51 -44.25 5.24
N LYS A 56 -38.36 -44.37 3.92
CA LYS A 56 -37.33 -45.19 3.27
C LYS A 56 -36.36 -44.28 2.52
N VAL A 57 -35.15 -44.15 3.06
CA VAL A 57 -34.03 -43.45 2.44
C VAL A 57 -32.85 -44.41 2.26
N PRO A 58 -32.01 -44.21 1.23
CA PRO A 58 -30.78 -44.99 1.08
C PRO A 58 -29.83 -44.75 2.27
N SER A 59 -28.80 -45.60 2.42
CA SER A 59 -27.83 -45.45 3.51
C SER A 59 -26.93 -44.22 3.37
N VAL A 60 -26.62 -43.82 2.13
CA VAL A 60 -25.86 -42.63 1.76
C VAL A 60 -26.38 -42.18 0.39
N LEU A 61 -26.66 -40.89 0.22
CA LEU A 61 -27.01 -40.31 -1.09
C LEU A 61 -25.79 -40.04 -1.97
N LEU A 62 -25.99 -40.10 -3.28
CA LEU A 62 -25.05 -39.50 -4.23
C LEU A 62 -25.07 -37.98 -4.07
N ASN A 63 -23.96 -37.32 -4.43
CA ASN A 63 -23.81 -35.88 -4.32
C ASN A 63 -25.03 -35.15 -4.92
N VAL A 64 -25.66 -34.32 -4.11
CA VAL A 64 -26.83 -33.52 -4.48
C VAL A 64 -26.35 -32.13 -4.86
N GLN A 65 -26.86 -31.58 -5.97
CA GLN A 65 -26.59 -30.20 -6.37
C GLN A 65 -27.90 -29.41 -6.45
N ILE A 66 -27.93 -28.27 -5.77
CA ILE A 66 -29.02 -27.28 -5.86
C ILE A 66 -28.54 -26.19 -6.82
N PRO A 67 -29.25 -25.95 -7.94
CA PRO A 67 -28.90 -24.91 -8.91
C PRO A 67 -28.91 -23.50 -8.29
N ALA A 68 -28.11 -22.60 -8.86
CA ALA A 68 -28.00 -21.22 -8.40
C ALA A 68 -29.33 -20.46 -8.40
N GLU A 69 -30.18 -20.73 -9.40
CA GLU A 69 -31.50 -20.10 -9.59
C GLU A 69 -32.48 -20.38 -8.44
N GLU A 70 -32.28 -21.50 -7.73
CA GLU A 70 -33.10 -21.90 -6.58
C GLU A 70 -32.52 -21.40 -5.25
N SER A 71 -31.34 -20.77 -5.28
CA SER A 71 -30.68 -20.20 -4.10
C SER A 71 -30.86 -18.68 -4.03
N ASP A 72 -31.12 -18.15 -2.84
CA ASP A 72 -31.30 -16.72 -2.63
C ASP A 72 -30.03 -15.89 -2.94
N GLU A 73 -28.86 -16.53 -2.88
CA GLU A 73 -27.54 -15.93 -3.09
C GLU A 73 -26.97 -16.16 -4.51
N ASN A 74 -27.75 -16.81 -5.40
CA ASN A 74 -27.34 -17.16 -6.77
C ASN A 74 -26.02 -17.96 -6.85
N VAL A 75 -25.87 -18.96 -5.97
CA VAL A 75 -24.70 -19.86 -5.89
C VAL A 75 -25.11 -21.33 -5.95
N ILE A 76 -24.25 -22.17 -6.51
CA ILE A 76 -24.52 -23.61 -6.60
C ILE A 76 -24.21 -24.25 -5.25
N ILE A 77 -25.16 -24.95 -4.64
CA ILE A 77 -24.92 -25.67 -3.37
C ILE A 77 -24.69 -27.15 -3.69
N SER A 78 -23.53 -27.68 -3.33
CA SER A 78 -23.18 -29.10 -3.50
C SER A 78 -23.17 -29.79 -2.15
N ILE A 79 -24.12 -30.69 -1.91
CA ILE A 79 -24.30 -31.38 -0.64
C ILE A 79 -23.74 -32.81 -0.74
N THR A 80 -22.85 -33.15 0.18
CA THR A 80 -22.26 -34.50 0.30
C THR A 80 -22.84 -35.21 1.53
N ASP A 81 -23.53 -36.32 1.32
CA ASP A 81 -23.98 -37.21 2.39
C ASP A 81 -22.85 -38.17 2.78
N THR A 82 -22.68 -38.44 4.08
CA THR A 82 -21.55 -39.24 4.58
C THR A 82 -22.00 -40.50 5.29
N SER A 83 -21.22 -41.56 5.09
CA SER A 83 -21.35 -42.81 5.82
C SER A 83 -20.79 -42.65 7.24
N SER A 84 -21.49 -43.19 8.23
CA SER A 84 -21.00 -43.30 9.61
C SER A 84 -20.14 -44.55 9.85
N ARG A 85 -19.88 -45.37 8.82
CA ARG A 85 -19.10 -46.61 8.94
C ARG A 85 -17.61 -46.30 9.07
N VAL A 86 -16.94 -47.02 9.97
CA VAL A 86 -15.48 -46.89 10.19
C VAL A 86 -14.68 -47.16 8.91
N SER A 87 -15.14 -48.07 8.06
CA SER A 87 -14.51 -48.39 6.77
C SER A 87 -14.50 -47.23 5.77
N ASP A 88 -15.42 -46.27 5.90
CA ASP A 88 -15.54 -45.13 5.00
C ASP A 88 -14.81 -43.88 5.52
N LEU A 89 -14.07 -43.99 6.63
CA LEU A 89 -13.42 -42.84 7.28
C LEU A 89 -12.50 -42.06 6.33
N MET A 90 -11.75 -42.75 5.45
CA MET A 90 -10.92 -42.07 4.43
C MET A 90 -11.76 -41.23 3.45
N ARG A 91 -12.95 -41.70 3.06
CA ARG A 91 -13.85 -40.95 2.18
C ARG A 91 -14.40 -39.72 2.88
N VAL A 92 -14.79 -39.87 4.14
CA VAL A 92 -15.23 -38.76 5.00
C VAL A 92 -14.12 -37.72 5.16
N THR A 93 -12.88 -38.14 5.44
CA THR A 93 -11.74 -37.22 5.52
C THR A 93 -11.49 -36.47 4.21
N ASN A 94 -11.59 -37.17 3.07
CA ASN A 94 -11.39 -36.54 1.77
C ASN A 94 -12.53 -35.58 1.40
N ALA A 95 -13.77 -35.88 1.80
CA ALA A 95 -14.89 -34.96 1.68
C ALA A 95 -14.63 -33.71 2.54
N ALA A 96 -14.30 -33.88 3.83
CA ALA A 96 -14.07 -32.76 4.75
C ALA A 96 -12.99 -31.78 4.29
N LYS A 97 -11.93 -32.29 3.65
CA LYS A 97 -10.88 -31.44 3.04
C LYS A 97 -11.37 -30.59 1.86
N ARG A 98 -12.35 -31.10 1.10
CA ARG A 98 -12.91 -30.45 -0.10
C ARG A 98 -14.13 -29.58 0.22
N SER A 99 -14.74 -29.78 1.38
CA SER A 99 -15.90 -29.03 1.87
C SER A 99 -15.55 -27.60 2.27
N ASP A 100 -16.53 -26.72 2.15
CA ASP A 100 -16.46 -25.32 2.54
C ASP A 100 -17.22 -25.07 3.86
N ALA A 101 -18.24 -25.89 4.15
CA ALA A 101 -18.92 -25.95 5.45
C ALA A 101 -19.35 -27.38 5.81
N ILE A 102 -19.64 -27.59 7.09
CA ILE A 102 -20.11 -28.86 7.63
C ILE A 102 -21.43 -28.65 8.40
N LEU A 103 -22.41 -29.51 8.14
CA LEU A 103 -23.56 -29.72 9.02
C LEU A 103 -23.28 -30.91 9.92
N LEU A 104 -23.07 -30.67 11.21
CA LEU A 104 -22.81 -31.72 12.17
C LEU A 104 -24.11 -32.08 12.91
N VAL A 105 -24.68 -33.23 12.56
CA VAL A 105 -26.02 -33.65 12.98
C VAL A 105 -25.94 -34.61 14.17
N TYR A 106 -26.73 -34.34 15.20
CA TYR A 106 -26.99 -35.26 16.30
C TYR A 106 -28.50 -35.43 16.52
N ASP A 107 -28.85 -36.44 17.32
CA ASP A 107 -30.22 -36.88 17.54
C ASP A 107 -30.67 -36.52 18.95
N LEU A 108 -31.68 -35.66 19.08
CA LEU A 108 -32.19 -35.22 20.38
C LEU A 108 -32.79 -36.37 21.21
N THR A 109 -33.21 -37.46 20.57
CA THR A 109 -33.76 -38.64 21.26
C THR A 109 -32.65 -39.55 21.82
N ARG A 110 -31.39 -39.32 21.44
CA ARG A 110 -30.23 -40.17 21.78
C ARG A 110 -29.06 -39.34 22.34
N PRO A 111 -28.99 -39.15 23.68
CA PRO A 111 -27.97 -38.34 24.33
C PRO A 111 -26.52 -38.75 24.01
N GLU A 112 -26.27 -40.03 23.74
CA GLU A 112 -24.95 -40.54 23.35
C GLU A 112 -24.42 -39.92 22.04
N THR A 113 -25.30 -39.50 21.13
CA THR A 113 -24.90 -38.86 19.87
C THR A 113 -24.38 -37.44 20.10
N PHE A 114 -24.93 -36.75 21.10
CA PHE A 114 -24.46 -35.44 21.53
C PHE A 114 -23.08 -35.53 22.20
N GLN A 115 -22.87 -36.50 23.09
CA GLN A 115 -21.59 -36.69 23.77
C GLN A 115 -20.43 -36.95 22.79
N ARG A 116 -20.72 -37.59 21.66
CA ARG A 116 -19.75 -37.89 20.60
C ARG A 116 -19.47 -36.73 19.64
N LEU A 117 -20.19 -35.61 19.74
CA LEU A 117 -19.90 -34.41 18.93
C LEU A 117 -18.46 -33.94 19.11
N ARG A 118 -17.91 -34.01 20.33
CA ARG A 118 -16.50 -33.65 20.59
C ARG A 118 -15.53 -34.41 19.69
N ARG A 119 -15.75 -35.71 19.48
CA ARG A 119 -14.91 -36.54 18.59
C ARG A 119 -14.96 -36.02 17.15
N TRP A 120 -16.14 -35.61 16.67
CA TRP A 120 -16.31 -35.06 15.34
C TRP A 120 -15.69 -33.67 15.21
N LEU A 121 -15.85 -32.81 16.22
CA LEU A 121 -15.25 -31.49 16.27
C LEU A 121 -13.71 -31.57 16.31
N ASP A 122 -13.14 -32.47 17.12
CA ASP A 122 -11.69 -32.74 17.13
C ASP A 122 -11.19 -33.29 15.79
N PHE A 123 -12.01 -34.11 15.11
CA PHE A 123 -11.69 -34.59 13.77
C PHE A 123 -11.67 -33.45 12.75
N ILE A 124 -12.62 -32.51 12.81
CA ILE A 124 -12.68 -31.35 11.92
C ILE A 124 -11.47 -30.44 12.17
N ALA A 125 -11.21 -30.11 13.43
CA ALA A 125 -10.07 -29.28 13.84
C ALA A 125 -8.71 -29.83 13.35
N LYS A 126 -8.54 -31.17 13.33
CA LYS A 126 -7.31 -31.82 12.85
C LYS A 126 -7.14 -31.81 11.33
N ASN A 127 -8.22 -31.62 10.56
CA ASN A 127 -8.19 -31.74 9.10
C ASN A 127 -8.25 -30.39 8.40
N LYS A 128 -9.28 -29.59 8.69
CA LYS A 128 -9.54 -28.28 8.10
C LYS A 128 -10.56 -27.55 8.95
N GLU A 129 -10.18 -26.44 9.57
CA GLU A 129 -11.10 -25.58 10.32
C GLU A 129 -11.99 -24.81 9.34
N ILE A 130 -13.16 -25.37 9.04
CA ILE A 130 -14.22 -24.74 8.24
C ILE A 130 -15.47 -24.52 9.10
N PRO A 131 -16.35 -23.59 8.72
CA PRO A 131 -17.59 -23.33 9.46
C PRO A 131 -18.43 -24.60 9.68
N VAL A 132 -18.84 -24.81 10.93
CA VAL A 132 -19.71 -25.91 11.37
C VAL A 132 -21.02 -25.36 11.91
N VAL A 133 -22.14 -25.87 11.38
CA VAL A 133 -23.46 -25.67 11.97
C VAL A 133 -23.86 -26.95 12.70
N LEU A 134 -24.12 -26.84 14.00
CA LEU A 134 -24.66 -27.93 14.80
C LEU A 134 -26.15 -28.09 14.50
N VAL A 135 -26.59 -29.31 14.21
CA VAL A 135 -27.98 -29.62 13.88
C VAL A 135 -28.53 -30.62 14.89
N ALA A 136 -29.43 -30.15 15.74
CA ALA A 136 -30.16 -30.95 16.71
C ALA A 136 -31.41 -31.51 16.03
N ASN A 137 -31.36 -32.75 15.54
CA ASN A 137 -32.44 -33.32 14.72
C ASN A 137 -33.46 -34.12 15.57
N LYS A 138 -34.65 -34.34 14.98
CA LYS A 138 -35.79 -35.08 15.55
C LYS A 138 -36.51 -34.36 16.69
N VAL A 139 -36.60 -33.02 16.61
CA VAL A 139 -37.37 -32.20 17.56
C VAL A 139 -38.86 -32.62 17.63
N ASP A 140 -39.38 -33.26 16.58
CA ASP A 140 -40.76 -33.74 16.53
C ASP A 140 -41.07 -34.90 17.49
N ILE A 141 -40.04 -35.62 17.96
CA ILE A 141 -40.19 -36.78 18.85
C ILE A 141 -40.06 -36.35 20.33
N ASN A 142 -39.30 -35.29 20.60
CA ASN A 142 -39.12 -34.74 21.95
C ASN A 142 -39.90 -33.42 22.11
N ALA A 143 -41.10 -33.48 22.71
CA ALA A 143 -41.89 -32.30 23.06
C ALA A 143 -41.34 -31.51 24.27
N VAL A 144 -40.34 -32.05 24.97
CA VAL A 144 -39.60 -31.31 26.00
C VAL A 144 -38.52 -30.52 25.26
N THR A 145 -38.89 -29.33 24.79
CA THR A 145 -37.92 -28.30 24.44
C THR A 145 -36.88 -28.23 25.55
N PRO A 146 -35.57 -28.34 25.25
CA PRO A 146 -34.60 -27.81 26.18
C PRO A 146 -34.98 -26.35 26.31
N THR A 147 -35.51 -25.95 27.46
CA THR A 147 -35.62 -24.53 27.76
C THR A 147 -34.25 -23.92 27.47
N THR A 148 -34.23 -22.69 26.98
CA THR A 148 -33.02 -21.93 26.64
C THR A 148 -32.01 -21.82 27.81
N ASP A 149 -32.40 -22.28 29.01
CA ASP A 149 -31.65 -22.36 30.27
C ASP A 149 -31.49 -23.81 30.83
N GLY A 150 -31.70 -24.83 30.01
CA GLY A 150 -31.50 -26.24 30.39
C GLY A 150 -30.04 -26.70 30.38
N PRO A 151 -29.72 -27.87 30.95
CA PRO A 151 -28.36 -28.42 30.99
C PRO A 151 -27.76 -28.74 29.61
N TYR A 152 -28.57 -28.81 28.56
CA TYR A 152 -28.10 -28.96 27.18
C TYR A 152 -27.57 -27.64 26.60
N ALA A 153 -28.26 -26.51 26.87
CA ALA A 153 -27.84 -25.20 26.37
C ALA A 153 -26.47 -24.78 26.92
N SER A 154 -26.18 -25.09 28.20
CA SER A 154 -24.87 -24.82 28.79
C SER A 154 -23.75 -25.67 28.19
N GLN A 155 -24.04 -26.93 27.84
CA GLN A 155 -23.08 -27.82 27.18
C GLN A 155 -22.80 -27.39 25.73
N VAL A 156 -23.82 -26.95 24.99
CA VAL A 156 -23.62 -26.43 23.62
C VAL A 156 -22.83 -25.13 23.66
N ARG A 157 -23.17 -24.19 24.55
CA ARG A 157 -22.37 -22.97 24.76
C ARG A 157 -20.90 -23.30 25.06
N HIS A 158 -20.64 -24.35 25.85
CA HIS A 158 -19.27 -24.79 26.12
C HIS A 158 -18.57 -25.35 24.87
N LEU A 159 -19.28 -26.11 24.02
CA LEU A 159 -18.73 -26.56 22.73
C LEU A 159 -18.41 -25.39 21.80
N VAL A 160 -19.33 -24.44 21.64
CA VAL A 160 -19.12 -23.23 20.81
C VAL A 160 -17.92 -22.42 21.30
N ASN A 161 -17.77 -22.24 22.62
CA ASN A 161 -16.63 -21.53 23.20
C ASN A 161 -15.29 -22.27 23.00
N THR A 162 -15.33 -23.60 22.96
CA THR A 162 -14.14 -24.46 22.79
C THR A 162 -13.72 -24.56 21.33
N TYR A 163 -14.68 -24.57 20.39
CA TYR A 163 -14.46 -24.73 18.96
C TYR A 163 -15.00 -23.50 18.20
N PRO A 164 -14.18 -22.44 17.99
CA PRO A 164 -14.62 -21.18 17.39
C PRO A 164 -15.16 -21.29 15.96
N PHE A 165 -14.85 -22.38 15.24
CA PHE A 165 -15.39 -22.65 13.91
C PHE A 165 -16.84 -23.16 13.95
N VAL A 166 -17.41 -23.44 15.13
CA VAL A 166 -18.84 -23.70 15.28
C VAL A 166 -19.58 -22.36 15.29
N VAL A 167 -20.29 -22.09 14.20
CA VAL A 167 -20.88 -20.76 13.93
C VAL A 167 -22.34 -20.64 14.37
N SER A 168 -23.07 -21.75 14.46
CA SER A 168 -24.49 -21.75 14.80
C SER A 168 -24.98 -23.11 15.27
N GLU A 169 -26.12 -23.11 15.97
CA GLU A 169 -26.89 -24.28 16.37
C GLU A 169 -28.32 -24.12 15.84
N VAL A 170 -28.87 -25.19 15.28
CA VAL A 170 -30.22 -25.21 14.71
C VAL A 170 -30.96 -26.47 15.14
N GLU A 171 -32.20 -26.30 15.60
CA GLU A 171 -33.08 -27.39 15.99
C GLU A 171 -33.98 -27.79 14.81
N CYS A 172 -33.80 -29.00 14.28
CA CYS A 172 -34.44 -29.46 13.05
C CYS A 172 -35.39 -30.64 13.24
N SER A 173 -36.43 -30.70 12.40
CA SER A 173 -37.17 -31.94 12.14
C SER A 173 -37.16 -32.22 10.65
N ALA A 174 -36.44 -33.27 10.25
CA ALA A 174 -36.53 -33.79 8.88
C ALA A 174 -37.96 -34.24 8.53
N LYS A 175 -38.75 -34.72 9.51
CA LYS A 175 -40.11 -35.23 9.32
C LYS A 175 -41.12 -34.12 9.06
N ASN A 176 -41.07 -33.06 9.86
CA ASN A 176 -42.00 -31.93 9.77
C ASN A 176 -41.46 -30.77 8.91
N PHE A 177 -40.26 -30.93 8.33
CA PHE A 177 -39.54 -29.89 7.61
C PHE A 177 -39.23 -28.63 8.45
N THR A 178 -39.18 -28.77 9.78
CA THR A 178 -38.89 -27.66 10.70
C THR A 178 -37.42 -27.26 10.59
N GLN A 179 -37.16 -26.00 10.25
CA GLN A 179 -35.82 -25.37 10.16
C GLN A 179 -34.79 -26.09 9.27
N VAL A 180 -35.18 -27.08 8.46
CA VAL A 180 -34.26 -27.81 7.57
C VAL A 180 -33.60 -26.85 6.59
N ALA A 181 -34.38 -26.03 5.87
CA ALA A 181 -33.84 -25.03 4.96
C ALA A 181 -32.93 -24.01 5.67
N GLN A 182 -33.29 -23.62 6.91
CA GLN A 182 -32.51 -22.67 7.71
C GLN A 182 -31.11 -23.22 8.04
N ALA A 183 -30.97 -24.51 8.36
CA ALA A 183 -29.67 -25.12 8.66
C ALA A 183 -28.71 -25.04 7.47
N PHE A 184 -29.18 -25.39 6.26
CA PHE A 184 -28.37 -25.28 5.04
C PHE A 184 -28.09 -23.83 4.66
N PHE A 185 -29.07 -22.94 4.83
CA PHE A 185 -28.89 -21.50 4.62
C PHE A 185 -27.83 -20.90 5.55
N LEU A 186 -27.80 -21.27 6.83
CA LEU A 186 -26.78 -20.79 7.77
C LEU A 186 -25.38 -21.31 7.42
N ALA A 187 -25.25 -22.56 6.98
CA ALA A 187 -23.98 -23.09 6.50
C ALA A 187 -23.50 -22.36 5.24
N GLN A 188 -24.41 -22.10 4.29
CA GLN A 188 -24.12 -21.29 3.11
C GLN A 188 -23.67 -19.87 3.48
N LYS A 189 -24.45 -19.18 4.33
CA LYS A 189 -24.16 -17.83 4.82
C LYS A 189 -22.80 -17.76 5.52
N ALA A 190 -22.43 -18.77 6.31
CA ALA A 190 -21.14 -18.79 7.00
C ALA A 190 -19.93 -18.88 6.06
N VAL A 191 -20.10 -19.52 4.90
CA VAL A 191 -19.07 -19.58 3.84
C VAL A 191 -19.02 -18.27 3.05
N LEU A 192 -20.20 -17.74 2.70
CA LEU A 192 -20.31 -16.53 1.91
C LEU A 192 -19.96 -15.28 2.71
N TYR A 193 -20.15 -15.27 4.02
CA TYR A 193 -20.03 -14.07 4.84
C TYR A 193 -19.27 -14.36 6.15
N PRO A 194 -17.99 -14.77 6.06
CA PRO A 194 -17.22 -15.16 7.23
C PRO A 194 -17.04 -13.97 8.18
N VAL A 195 -17.40 -14.16 9.46
CA VAL A 195 -17.32 -13.10 10.48
C VAL A 195 -15.90 -12.94 11.02
N ALA A 196 -15.14 -14.03 11.13
CA ALA A 196 -13.83 -14.04 11.77
C ALA A 196 -12.81 -13.02 11.20
N PRO A 197 -12.71 -12.81 9.87
CA PRO A 197 -11.84 -11.77 9.31
C PRO A 197 -12.29 -10.35 9.66
N LEU A 198 -13.60 -10.14 9.89
CA LEU A 198 -14.17 -8.82 10.15
C LEU A 198 -14.15 -8.44 11.63
N TYR A 199 -14.47 -9.39 12.51
CA TYR A 199 -14.83 -9.11 13.89
C TYR A 199 -14.36 -10.20 14.84
N ASN A 200 -13.80 -9.77 15.97
CA ASN A 200 -13.47 -10.63 17.10
C ASN A 200 -14.61 -10.61 18.11
N GLU A 201 -15.43 -11.65 18.11
CA GLU A 201 -16.58 -11.77 19.01
C GLU A 201 -16.18 -11.76 20.49
N LYS A 202 -15.06 -12.41 20.86
CA LYS A 202 -14.58 -12.46 22.25
C LYS A 202 -14.17 -11.09 22.79
N LYS A 203 -13.54 -10.26 21.95
CA LYS A 203 -13.13 -8.90 22.31
C LYS A 203 -14.20 -7.84 22.00
N ARG A 204 -15.27 -8.23 21.30
CA ARG A 204 -16.27 -7.34 20.69
C ARG A 204 -15.67 -6.18 19.89
N GLN A 205 -14.64 -6.48 19.10
CA GLN A 205 -13.86 -5.48 18.35
C GLN A 205 -13.66 -5.89 16.89
N LEU A 206 -13.65 -4.90 15.99
CA LEU A 206 -13.28 -5.10 14.59
C LEU A 206 -11.81 -5.51 14.47
N GLN A 207 -11.50 -6.40 13.53
CA GLN A 207 -10.13 -6.82 13.26
C GLN A 207 -9.33 -5.70 12.58
N PRO A 208 -8.00 -5.62 12.77
CA PRO A 208 -7.17 -4.57 12.16
C PRO A 208 -7.28 -4.48 10.64
N LYS A 209 -7.26 -5.63 9.93
CA LYS A 209 -7.44 -5.67 8.46
C LYS A 209 -8.80 -5.13 8.02
N CYS A 210 -9.86 -5.45 8.76
CA CYS A 210 -11.20 -4.93 8.52
C CYS A 210 -11.24 -3.42 8.70
N LEU A 211 -10.61 -2.91 9.77
CA LEU A 211 -10.52 -1.47 10.04
C LEU A 211 -9.80 -0.72 8.90
N LYS A 212 -8.72 -1.29 8.34
CA LYS A 212 -8.05 -0.73 7.15
C LYS A 212 -8.98 -0.64 5.94
N ALA A 213 -9.71 -1.72 5.65
CA ALA A 213 -10.65 -1.74 4.53
C ALA A 213 -11.80 -0.73 4.71
N ILE A 214 -12.30 -0.55 5.94
CA ILE A 214 -13.31 0.45 6.29
C ILE A 214 -12.76 1.87 6.08
N LYS A 215 -11.56 2.16 6.59
CA LYS A 215 -10.89 3.46 6.41
C LYS A 215 -10.64 3.78 4.94
N ARG A 216 -10.22 2.78 4.14
CA ARG A 216 -10.08 2.93 2.70
C ARG A 216 -11.43 3.25 2.05
N THR A 217 -12.47 2.49 2.40
CA THR A 217 -13.83 2.72 1.90
C THR A 217 -14.27 4.16 2.16
N PHE A 218 -14.10 4.65 3.39
CA PHE A 218 -14.40 6.03 3.75
C PHE A 218 -13.67 7.04 2.85
N ARG A 219 -12.35 6.87 2.67
CA ARG A 219 -11.54 7.76 1.83
C ARG A 219 -11.92 7.74 0.35
N LEU A 220 -12.34 6.60 -0.19
CA LEU A 220 -12.78 6.51 -1.59
C LEU A 220 -14.09 7.26 -1.85
N TYR A 221 -14.99 7.29 -0.87
CA TYR A 221 -16.28 7.97 -1.01
C TYR A 221 -16.27 9.42 -0.56
N ASN A 222 -15.29 9.83 0.27
CA ASN A 222 -15.04 11.22 0.59
C ASN A 222 -14.29 11.92 -0.57
N ARG A 223 -15.03 12.22 -1.63
CA ARG A 223 -14.51 12.75 -2.91
C ARG A 223 -14.00 14.18 -2.78
N ASP A 224 -14.68 14.98 -1.96
CA ASP A 224 -14.28 16.36 -1.68
C ASP A 224 -13.08 16.43 -0.71
N ARG A 225 -12.71 15.31 -0.11
CA ARG A 225 -11.59 15.14 0.83
C ARG A 225 -11.70 16.04 2.07
N SER A 226 -12.92 16.44 2.43
CA SER A 226 -13.21 17.26 3.61
C SER A 226 -12.95 16.56 4.95
N GLY A 227 -12.77 15.23 4.95
CA GLY A 227 -12.71 14.41 6.16
C GLY A 227 -14.08 14.10 6.75
N ILE A 228 -15.16 14.59 6.13
CA ILE A 228 -16.55 14.34 6.50
C ILE A 228 -17.24 13.71 5.30
N LEU A 229 -17.80 12.52 5.47
CA LEU A 229 -18.66 11.92 4.45
C LEU A 229 -20.00 12.66 4.45
N SER A 230 -20.19 13.56 3.48
CA SER A 230 -21.39 14.39 3.39
C SER A 230 -22.65 13.54 3.19
N ARG A 231 -23.84 14.13 3.37
CA ARG A 231 -25.12 13.45 3.08
C ARG A 231 -25.19 12.92 1.65
N GLU A 232 -24.70 13.68 0.68
CA GLU A 232 -24.65 13.30 -0.74
C GLU A 232 -23.67 12.16 -0.98
N GLU A 233 -22.48 12.23 -0.38
CA GLU A 233 -21.46 11.18 -0.49
C GLU A 233 -21.90 9.88 0.19
N LEU A 234 -22.57 9.98 1.34
CA LEU A 234 -23.16 8.84 2.04
C LEU A 234 -24.28 8.19 1.21
N ASN A 235 -25.12 9.00 0.55
CA ASN A 235 -26.14 8.48 -0.35
C ASN A 235 -25.54 7.83 -1.61
N LYS A 236 -24.44 8.39 -2.13
CA LYS A 236 -23.69 7.78 -3.22
C LYS A 236 -23.07 6.45 -2.80
N TYR A 237 -22.46 6.39 -1.62
CA TYR A 237 -21.99 5.14 -1.00
C TYR A 237 -23.10 4.11 -0.88
N GLN A 238 -24.27 4.51 -0.38
CA GLN A 238 -25.42 3.60 -0.26
C GLN A 238 -25.84 3.05 -1.63
N TYR A 239 -25.95 3.92 -2.63
CA TYR A 239 -26.38 3.51 -3.96
C TYR A 239 -25.35 2.62 -4.66
N ASP A 240 -24.08 2.99 -4.61
CA ASP A 240 -23.01 2.26 -5.29
C ASP A 240 -22.81 0.86 -4.67
N CYS A 241 -22.97 0.72 -3.34
CA CYS A 241 -22.82 -0.56 -2.63
C CYS A 241 -24.10 -1.42 -2.60
N PHE A 242 -25.28 -0.80 -2.40
CA PHE A 242 -26.55 -1.50 -2.12
C PHE A 242 -27.63 -1.31 -3.19
N GLY A 243 -27.43 -0.43 -4.17
CA GLY A 243 -28.40 -0.15 -5.24
C GLY A 243 -29.63 0.65 -4.80
N VAL A 244 -29.63 1.18 -3.57
CA VAL A 244 -30.76 1.92 -2.98
C VAL A 244 -30.24 3.26 -2.48
N ARG A 245 -31.05 4.32 -2.57
CA ARG A 245 -30.75 5.62 -1.94
C ARG A 245 -31.57 5.79 -0.68
N LEU A 246 -30.97 6.42 0.33
CA LEU A 246 -31.67 6.78 1.57
C LEU A 246 -32.44 8.08 1.36
N LEU A 247 -33.65 8.12 1.92
CA LEU A 247 -34.42 9.35 2.05
C LEU A 247 -33.73 10.28 3.06
N SER A 248 -33.91 11.59 2.91
CA SER A 248 -33.35 12.58 3.84
C SER A 248 -33.77 12.31 5.29
N THR A 249 -35.03 11.91 5.51
CA THR A 249 -35.56 11.55 6.83
C THR A 249 -34.86 10.33 7.44
N GLU A 250 -34.48 9.35 6.61
CA GLU A 250 -33.74 8.18 7.09
C GLU A 250 -32.32 8.55 7.50
N ILE A 251 -31.67 9.44 6.73
CA ILE A 251 -30.37 9.99 7.09
C ILE A 251 -30.47 10.80 8.38
N ASP A 252 -31.51 11.64 8.55
CA ASP A 252 -31.68 12.41 9.78
C ASP A 252 -31.82 11.50 11.01
N THR A 253 -32.62 10.43 10.91
CA THR A 253 -32.73 9.44 12.00
C THR A 253 -31.42 8.71 12.28
N LEU A 254 -30.62 8.43 11.24
CA LEU A 254 -29.29 7.84 11.39
C LEU A 254 -28.33 8.78 12.12
N MET A 255 -28.30 10.05 11.71
CA MET A 255 -27.43 11.07 12.31
C MET A 255 -27.82 11.33 13.76
N GLU A 256 -29.12 11.37 14.08
CA GLU A 256 -29.60 11.53 15.44
C GLU A 256 -29.19 10.35 16.33
N TYR A 257 -29.37 9.12 15.83
CA TYR A 257 -28.95 7.91 16.55
C TYR A 257 -27.43 7.92 16.79
N LEU A 258 -26.63 8.17 15.76
CA LEU A 258 -25.17 8.19 15.87
C LEU A 258 -24.67 9.32 16.76
N SER A 259 -25.29 10.49 16.72
CA SER A 259 -24.94 11.60 17.60
C SER A 259 -25.18 11.28 19.08
N SER A 260 -26.09 10.36 19.39
CA SER A 260 -26.35 9.90 20.76
C SER A 260 -25.36 8.84 21.23
N GLU A 261 -24.91 7.95 20.33
CA GLU A 261 -24.02 6.83 20.64
C GLU A 261 -22.53 7.20 20.54
N VAL A 262 -22.16 7.93 19.47
CA VAL A 262 -20.78 8.38 19.18
C VAL A 262 -20.81 9.85 18.77
N PRO A 263 -20.86 10.77 19.76
CA PRO A 263 -20.93 12.21 19.49
C PRO A 263 -19.77 12.75 18.62
N SER A 264 -18.57 12.18 18.74
CA SER A 264 -17.41 12.54 17.92
C SER A 264 -17.47 12.01 16.49
N GLY A 265 -18.41 11.10 16.18
CA GLY A 265 -18.53 10.44 14.89
C GLY A 265 -19.42 11.19 13.89
N VAL A 266 -20.15 12.22 14.32
CA VAL A 266 -21.08 13.00 13.50
C VAL A 266 -20.68 14.47 13.53
N ALA A 267 -20.77 15.15 12.39
CA ALA A 267 -20.54 16.59 12.35
C ALA A 267 -21.53 17.33 13.28
N PRO A 268 -21.12 18.40 14.00
CA PRO A 268 -21.99 19.10 14.95
C PRO A 268 -23.30 19.62 14.36
N ASP A 269 -23.28 19.99 13.08
CA ASP A 269 -24.42 20.45 12.29
C ASP A 269 -25.20 19.29 11.61
N ARG A 270 -24.81 18.04 11.87
CA ARG A 270 -25.35 16.83 11.23
C ARG A 270 -25.27 16.85 9.70
N SER A 271 -24.26 17.54 9.15
CA SER A 271 -23.97 17.58 7.71
C SER A 271 -23.39 16.29 7.15
N GLY A 272 -22.83 15.42 8.02
CA GLY A 272 -22.21 14.17 7.58
C GLY A 272 -21.57 13.37 8.72
N LEU A 273 -20.81 12.35 8.33
CA LEU A 273 -20.14 11.42 9.24
C LEU A 273 -18.62 11.60 9.20
N PHE A 274 -17.98 11.63 10.37
CA PHE A 274 -16.54 11.41 10.48
C PHE A 274 -16.22 9.91 10.37
N VAL A 275 -14.94 9.59 10.18
CA VAL A 275 -14.45 8.21 10.05
C VAL A 275 -14.86 7.34 11.25
N ASP A 276 -14.86 7.89 12.47
CA ASP A 276 -15.24 7.15 13.68
C ASP A 276 -16.72 6.76 13.69
N GLY A 277 -17.61 7.66 13.24
CA GLY A 277 -19.03 7.35 13.10
C GLY A 277 -19.28 6.30 12.02
N PHE A 278 -18.52 6.36 10.92
CA PHE A 278 -18.57 5.34 9.87
C PHE A 278 -18.08 3.97 10.37
N ILE A 279 -16.98 3.92 11.13
CA ILE A 279 -16.47 2.69 11.75
C ILE A 279 -17.49 2.12 12.74
N TYR A 280 -18.13 2.96 13.56
CA TYR A 280 -19.16 2.52 14.49
C TYR A 280 -20.36 1.88 13.77
N LEU A 281 -20.80 2.43 12.63
CA LEU A 281 -21.87 1.82 11.83
C LEU A 281 -21.51 0.41 11.38
N TRP A 282 -20.29 0.21 10.88
CA TRP A 282 -19.81 -1.12 10.50
C TRP A 282 -19.77 -2.08 11.68
N TRP A 283 -19.23 -1.64 12.81
CA TRP A 283 -19.22 -2.42 14.04
C TRP A 283 -20.65 -2.81 14.46
N LEU A 284 -21.60 -1.87 14.44
CA LEU A 284 -22.98 -2.10 14.84
C LEU A 284 -23.68 -3.14 13.96
N PHE A 285 -23.48 -3.11 12.65
CA PHE A 285 -24.07 -4.10 11.75
C PHE A 285 -23.52 -5.50 11.99
N ILE A 286 -22.20 -5.61 12.16
CA ILE A 286 -21.55 -6.91 12.37
C ILE A 286 -21.91 -7.48 13.75
N ASP A 287 -21.90 -6.64 14.80
CA ASP A 287 -22.30 -7.04 16.17
C ASP A 287 -23.78 -7.46 16.25
N ARG A 288 -24.64 -6.89 15.40
CA ARG A 288 -26.05 -7.33 15.23
C ARG A 288 -26.23 -8.54 14.30
N ASN A 289 -25.17 -9.31 14.06
CA ASN A 289 -25.17 -10.54 13.25
C ASN A 289 -25.61 -10.32 11.78
N ARG A 290 -25.22 -9.17 11.21
CA ARG A 290 -25.44 -8.82 9.80
C ARG A 290 -24.12 -8.54 9.05
N PRO A 291 -23.21 -9.53 8.97
CA PRO A 291 -21.93 -9.37 8.27
C PRO A 291 -22.09 -9.21 6.75
N GLU A 292 -23.23 -9.59 6.17
CA GLU A 292 -23.47 -9.56 4.72
C GLU A 292 -23.38 -8.15 4.15
N SER A 293 -23.91 -7.16 4.88
CA SER A 293 -23.83 -5.75 4.45
C SER A 293 -22.39 -5.28 4.31
N GLY A 294 -21.52 -5.65 5.26
CA GLY A 294 -20.09 -5.30 5.20
C GLY A 294 -19.38 -6.00 4.05
N TRP A 295 -19.64 -7.31 3.86
CA TRP A 295 -19.08 -8.07 2.76
C TRP A 295 -19.53 -7.61 1.38
N GLN A 296 -20.79 -7.16 1.24
CA GLN A 296 -21.29 -6.59 0.00
C GLN A 296 -20.50 -5.34 -0.39
N VAL A 297 -20.23 -4.46 0.57
CA VAL A 297 -19.39 -3.27 0.35
C VAL A 297 -17.96 -3.69 -0.02
N LEU A 298 -17.35 -4.57 0.75
CA LEU A 298 -15.98 -5.05 0.51
C LEU A 298 -15.82 -5.64 -0.90
N ARG A 299 -16.75 -6.50 -1.33
CA ARG A 299 -16.74 -7.09 -2.66
C ARG A 299 -16.94 -6.07 -3.78
N SER A 300 -17.79 -5.06 -3.56
CA SER A 300 -17.97 -3.97 -4.53
C SER A 300 -16.68 -3.17 -4.77
N LEU A 301 -15.76 -3.20 -3.80
CA LEU A 301 -14.47 -2.52 -3.84
C LEU A 301 -13.29 -3.44 -4.23
N GLY A 302 -13.56 -4.71 -4.53
CA GLY A 302 -12.56 -5.69 -4.97
C GLY A 302 -11.88 -6.48 -3.86
N TYR A 303 -12.42 -6.53 -2.65
CA TYR A 303 -11.87 -7.38 -1.58
C TYR A 303 -12.39 -8.82 -1.65
N ASN A 304 -11.50 -9.76 -1.38
CA ASN A 304 -11.84 -11.18 -1.19
C ASN A 304 -12.08 -11.54 0.29
N ASN A 305 -12.39 -12.81 0.57
CA ASN A 305 -12.73 -13.28 1.91
C ASN A 305 -11.57 -13.20 2.92
N ASP A 306 -10.33 -13.03 2.46
CA ASP A 306 -9.13 -12.83 3.30
C ASP A 306 -8.84 -11.34 3.57
N LEU A 307 -9.73 -10.45 3.11
CA LEU A 307 -9.58 -9.00 3.11
C LEU A 307 -8.34 -8.52 2.33
N HIS A 308 -7.91 -9.29 1.35
CA HIS A 308 -6.91 -8.87 0.37
C HIS A 308 -7.61 -8.15 -0.79
N LEU A 309 -7.03 -7.04 -1.23
CA LEU A 309 -7.57 -6.24 -2.34
C LEU A 309 -7.10 -6.85 -3.66
N GLU A 310 -8.03 -7.35 -4.47
CA GLU A 310 -7.74 -7.87 -5.80
C GLU A 310 -7.71 -6.72 -6.82
N ILE A 311 -6.51 -6.21 -7.07
CA ILE A 311 -6.30 -5.16 -8.07
C ILE A 311 -6.42 -5.77 -9.48
N PRO A 312 -7.31 -5.27 -10.35
CA PRO A 312 -7.44 -5.80 -11.70
C PRO A 312 -6.11 -5.66 -12.47
N PRO A 313 -5.62 -6.69 -13.19
CA PRO A 313 -4.32 -6.65 -13.87
C PRO A 313 -4.16 -5.48 -14.84
N GLU A 314 -5.25 -5.07 -15.50
CA GLU A 314 -5.33 -3.90 -16.38
C GLU A 314 -4.90 -2.59 -15.68
N ARG A 315 -5.04 -2.51 -14.35
CA ARG A 315 -4.66 -1.34 -13.55
C ARG A 315 -3.19 -1.32 -13.18
N LEU A 316 -2.52 -2.47 -13.25
CA LEU A 316 -1.10 -2.63 -12.96
C LEU A 316 -0.28 -2.78 -14.25
N GLN A 317 -0.93 -2.82 -15.41
CA GLN A 317 -0.25 -3.01 -16.68
C GLN A 317 0.54 -1.77 -17.08
N LEU A 318 1.85 -1.93 -17.19
CA LEU A 318 2.73 -0.92 -17.76
C LEU A 318 2.66 -1.00 -19.30
N PRO A 319 2.56 0.14 -20.02
CA PRO A 319 2.77 0.13 -21.46
C PRO A 319 4.20 -0.36 -21.77
N PRO A 320 4.45 -0.95 -22.95
CA PRO A 320 5.80 -1.37 -23.33
C PRO A 320 6.76 -0.17 -23.34
N TYR A 321 7.92 -0.33 -22.70
CA TYR A 321 8.97 0.68 -22.63
C TYR A 321 10.34 0.04 -22.88
N GLY A 322 11.28 0.84 -23.40
CA GLY A 322 12.68 0.44 -23.58
C GLY A 322 13.52 0.62 -22.32
N ASP A 323 14.67 -0.05 -22.26
CA ASP A 323 15.52 -0.13 -21.06
C ASP A 323 16.10 1.23 -20.59
N ASP A 324 16.23 2.20 -21.50
CA ASP A 324 16.73 3.56 -21.22
C ASP A 324 15.61 4.63 -21.19
N GLN A 325 14.35 4.21 -21.17
CA GLN A 325 13.21 5.07 -20.87
C GLN A 325 12.98 5.16 -19.35
N SER A 326 12.25 6.18 -18.91
CA SER A 326 11.89 6.30 -17.48
C SER A 326 10.44 6.69 -17.34
N ALA A 327 9.79 6.14 -16.33
CA ALA A 327 8.42 6.49 -16.00
C ALA A 327 8.40 7.84 -15.27
N GLN A 328 7.41 8.66 -15.62
CA GLN A 328 7.13 9.95 -15.02
C GLN A 328 5.65 10.02 -14.66
N LEU A 329 5.33 10.74 -13.58
CA LEU A 329 3.95 11.03 -13.21
C LEU A 329 3.28 11.92 -14.25
N THR A 330 2.05 11.58 -14.63
CA THR A 330 1.22 12.44 -15.47
C THR A 330 0.71 13.65 -14.66
N PRO A 331 0.32 14.76 -15.32
CA PRO A 331 -0.26 15.92 -14.63
C PRO A 331 -1.46 15.57 -13.74
N GLN A 332 -2.29 14.61 -14.18
CA GLN A 332 -3.44 14.12 -13.42
C GLN A 332 -3.03 13.34 -12.17
N ALA A 333 -1.97 12.55 -12.24
CA ALA A 333 -1.42 11.87 -11.07
C ALA A 333 -0.80 12.86 -10.07
N VAL A 334 -0.08 13.87 -10.58
CA VAL A 334 0.46 14.96 -9.75
C VAL A 334 -0.66 15.71 -9.04
N GLU A 335 -1.72 16.09 -9.76
CA GLU A 335 -2.89 16.75 -9.15
C GLU A 335 -3.56 15.88 -8.08
N PHE A 336 -3.73 14.58 -8.34
CA PHE A 336 -4.25 13.64 -7.35
C PHE A 336 -3.40 13.60 -6.07
N LEU A 337 -2.08 13.53 -6.22
CA LEU A 337 -1.11 13.49 -5.12
C LEU A 337 -1.03 14.81 -4.37
N THR A 338 -1.13 15.95 -5.06
CA THR A 338 -1.21 17.27 -4.44
C THR A 338 -2.49 17.43 -3.63
N ASN A 339 -3.63 17.00 -4.17
CA ASN A 339 -4.90 17.02 -3.44
C ASN A 339 -4.89 16.04 -2.26
N LEU A 340 -4.08 14.98 -2.31
CA LEU A 340 -3.94 14.03 -1.21
C LEU A 340 -3.09 14.63 -0.09
N PHE A 341 -1.98 15.28 -0.45
CA PHE A 341 -1.16 16.04 0.48
C PHE A 341 -2.00 17.09 1.24
N ARG A 342 -2.74 17.93 0.51
CA ARG A 342 -3.58 18.99 1.09
C ARG A 342 -4.69 18.50 2.02
N GLN A 343 -5.11 17.25 1.88
CA GLN A 343 -6.12 16.66 2.76
C GLN A 343 -5.57 16.45 4.18
N PHE A 344 -4.27 16.17 4.30
CA PHE A 344 -3.61 15.90 5.58
C PHE A 344 -2.87 17.12 6.13
N ASP A 345 -2.55 18.09 5.28
CA ASP A 345 -2.07 19.43 5.65
C ASP A 345 -3.22 20.30 6.22
N ALA A 346 -3.65 19.99 7.46
CA ALA A 346 -4.79 20.64 8.10
C ALA A 346 -4.56 22.12 8.42
N ASN A 347 -3.31 22.50 8.72
CA ASN A 347 -2.88 23.86 9.02
C ASN A 347 -2.54 24.69 7.76
N LYS A 348 -2.51 24.07 6.58
CA LYS A 348 -2.27 24.69 5.26
C LYS A 348 -0.92 25.39 5.18
N ASP A 349 0.09 24.83 5.83
CA ASP A 349 1.45 25.35 5.82
C ASP A 349 2.30 24.78 4.67
N ASN A 350 1.70 23.97 3.79
CA ASN A 350 2.36 23.21 2.72
C ASN A 350 3.42 22.21 3.21
N ASN A 351 3.31 21.77 4.46
CA ASN A 351 4.12 20.73 5.06
C ASN A 351 3.22 19.67 5.70
N ILE A 352 3.69 18.42 5.74
CA ILE A 352 3.03 17.35 6.50
C ILE A 352 4.03 16.69 7.43
N ALA A 353 3.62 16.44 8.66
CA ALA A 353 4.43 15.77 9.66
C ALA A 353 4.46 14.25 9.43
N GLU A 354 5.43 13.56 10.03
CA GLU A 354 5.64 12.12 9.83
C GLU A 354 4.41 11.27 10.21
N ASN A 355 3.71 11.64 11.30
CA ASN A 355 2.45 11.02 11.71
C ASN A 355 1.32 11.20 10.68
N GLU A 356 1.32 12.30 9.93
CA GLU A 356 0.33 12.55 8.86
C GLU A 356 0.66 11.70 7.63
N VAL A 357 1.96 11.55 7.30
CA VAL A 357 2.42 10.62 6.26
C VAL A 357 2.02 9.19 6.61
N GLU A 358 2.28 8.73 7.84
CA GLU A 358 1.82 7.43 8.33
C GLU A 358 0.30 7.28 8.24
N ALA A 359 -0.45 8.34 8.58
CA ALA A 359 -1.89 8.34 8.44
C ALA A 359 -2.33 8.15 6.98
N ILE A 360 -1.68 8.79 6.00
CA ILE A 360 -1.96 8.59 4.56
C ILE A 360 -1.80 7.11 4.18
N PHE A 361 -0.69 6.48 4.57
CA PHE A 361 -0.38 5.09 4.19
C PHE A 361 -1.03 4.02 5.07
N SER A 362 -1.68 4.38 6.19
CA SER A 362 -2.36 3.44 7.09
C SER A 362 -3.43 2.54 6.44
N ILE A 363 -3.92 2.89 5.24
CA ILE A 363 -4.88 2.09 4.47
C ILE A 363 -4.23 1.11 3.47
N CYS A 364 -2.92 1.24 3.25
CA CYS A 364 -2.16 0.39 2.34
C CYS A 364 -1.77 -0.93 3.04
N GLU A 365 -1.39 -1.93 2.24
CA GLU A 365 -0.85 -3.19 2.79
C GLU A 365 0.45 -2.93 3.53
N ASP A 366 1.38 -2.24 2.87
CA ASP A 366 2.56 -1.66 3.50
C ASP A 366 2.13 -0.35 4.19
N GLU A 367 2.13 -0.33 5.52
CA GLU A 367 1.74 0.84 6.33
C GLU A 367 2.75 1.99 6.27
N SER A 368 3.74 1.88 5.39
CA SER A 368 4.82 2.85 5.23
C SER A 368 4.82 3.40 3.81
N ALA A 369 5.42 4.56 3.64
CA ALA A 369 5.49 5.20 2.33
C ALA A 369 6.28 4.32 1.33
N PRO A 370 5.93 4.31 0.04
CA PRO A 370 6.58 3.44 -0.93
C PRO A 370 8.08 3.77 -1.10
N TRP A 371 8.51 5.01 -0.83
CA TRP A 371 9.94 5.37 -0.84
C TRP A 371 10.71 4.94 0.41
N THR A 372 10.07 4.36 1.42
CA THR A 372 10.76 3.73 2.57
C THR A 372 10.88 2.22 2.42
N THR A 373 9.99 1.59 1.65
CA THR A 373 9.89 0.13 1.50
C THR A 373 10.16 -0.41 0.11
N CYS A 374 10.35 0.44 -0.90
CA CYS A 374 10.65 -0.05 -2.24
C CYS A 374 11.87 -0.96 -2.17
N SER A 375 11.69 -2.24 -2.52
CA SER A 375 12.71 -3.30 -2.45
C SER A 375 13.97 -3.02 -3.28
N ALA A 376 13.93 -1.98 -4.13
CA ALA A 376 15.07 -1.44 -4.88
C ALA A 376 15.95 -0.45 -4.06
N ILE A 377 15.49 -0.07 -2.87
CA ILE A 377 16.17 0.83 -1.93
C ILE A 377 16.93 -0.04 -0.94
N SER A 378 18.15 -0.44 -1.32
CA SER A 378 19.08 -1.12 -0.41
C SER A 378 19.62 -0.21 0.71
N SER A 379 19.37 1.10 0.62
CA SER A 379 19.90 2.17 1.49
C SER A 379 18.89 3.32 1.59
N PRO A 380 18.60 3.88 2.78
CA PRO A 380 17.55 4.87 2.99
C PRO A 380 17.69 6.07 2.03
N LEU A 381 16.57 6.45 1.40
CA LEU A 381 16.50 7.66 0.57
C LEU A 381 16.48 8.90 1.48
N LEU A 382 17.49 9.76 1.38
CA LEU A 382 17.45 11.08 2.00
C LEU A 382 16.59 12.01 1.17
N TYR A 383 15.73 12.75 1.84
CA TYR A 383 14.94 13.81 1.24
C TYR A 383 14.76 14.94 2.25
N GLU A 384 14.52 16.14 1.74
CA GLU A 384 14.54 17.34 2.56
C GLU A 384 13.44 17.31 3.61
N ARG A 385 13.82 17.64 4.85
CA ARG A 385 12.90 17.79 5.98
C ARG A 385 12.90 19.24 6.41
N THR A 386 11.74 19.89 6.36
CA THR A 386 11.56 21.26 6.83
C THR A 386 11.22 21.23 8.31
N MET A 387 11.93 22.03 9.12
CA MET A 387 11.63 22.12 10.55
C MET A 387 10.50 23.12 10.77
N VAL A 388 9.34 22.63 11.19
CA VAL A 388 8.19 23.45 11.60
C VAL A 388 7.93 23.16 13.07
N ASP A 389 7.96 24.22 13.90
CA ASP A 389 7.83 24.12 15.37
C ASP A 389 8.79 23.09 16.02
N GLY A 390 10.01 22.97 15.48
CA GLY A 390 11.02 22.04 15.99
C GLY A 390 10.78 20.57 15.63
N LYS A 391 9.83 20.27 14.74
CA LYS A 391 9.56 18.92 14.22
C LYS A 391 9.90 18.82 12.73
N PRO A 392 10.48 17.70 12.28
CA PRO A 392 10.72 17.48 10.87
C PRO A 392 9.39 17.24 10.13
N THR A 393 9.20 17.96 9.04
CA THR A 393 8.03 17.88 8.16
C THR A 393 8.45 17.74 6.71
N LEU A 394 7.53 17.26 5.87
CA LEU A 394 7.72 17.03 4.45
C LEU A 394 6.96 18.08 3.66
N SER A 395 7.67 18.91 2.89
CA SER A 395 7.01 19.90 2.03
C SER A 395 6.34 19.26 0.81
N LEU A 396 5.36 19.95 0.21
CA LEU A 396 4.67 19.49 -1.00
C LEU A 396 5.65 19.19 -2.16
N ALA A 397 6.70 20.00 -2.30
CA ALA A 397 7.69 19.82 -3.37
C ALA A 397 8.48 18.51 -3.19
N VAL A 398 8.86 18.19 -1.95
CA VAL A 398 9.59 16.96 -1.62
C VAL A 398 8.68 15.74 -1.69
N TRP A 399 7.43 15.86 -1.25
CA TRP A 399 6.40 14.83 -1.44
C TRP A 399 6.28 14.39 -2.91
N LEU A 400 6.17 15.35 -3.83
CA LEU A 400 6.10 15.06 -5.26
C LEU A 400 7.43 14.52 -5.83
N ALA A 401 8.56 14.95 -5.28
CA ALA A 401 9.87 14.42 -5.63
C ALA A 401 9.97 12.93 -5.27
N CYS A 402 9.58 12.55 -4.04
CA CYS A 402 9.58 11.16 -3.58
C CYS A 402 8.67 10.26 -4.44
N TRP A 403 7.47 10.74 -4.82
CA TRP A 403 6.62 10.00 -5.74
C TRP A 403 7.21 9.87 -7.16
N SER A 404 7.89 10.90 -7.65
CA SER A 404 8.61 10.86 -8.93
C SER A 404 9.75 9.83 -8.90
N PHE A 405 10.44 9.72 -7.76
CA PHE A 405 11.46 8.69 -7.55
C PHE A 405 10.87 7.27 -7.58
N VAL A 406 9.76 7.04 -6.86
CA VAL A 406 9.08 5.74 -6.90
C VAL A 406 8.60 5.40 -8.32
N ALA A 407 8.15 6.39 -9.09
CA ALA A 407 7.77 6.19 -10.49
C ALA A 407 8.95 5.63 -11.31
N GLN A 408 10.14 6.21 -11.17
CA GLN A 408 11.31 5.81 -11.93
C GLN A 408 11.90 4.45 -11.46
N GLU A 409 11.97 4.21 -10.16
CA GLU A 409 12.61 3.01 -9.60
C GLU A 409 11.70 1.77 -9.63
N ASN A 410 10.40 1.93 -9.35
CA ASN A 410 9.46 0.83 -9.31
C ASN A 410 8.04 1.28 -9.72
N PRO A 411 7.80 1.43 -11.03
CA PRO A 411 6.52 1.88 -11.54
C PRO A 411 5.37 0.91 -11.21
N GLN A 412 5.66 -0.38 -11.00
CA GLN A 412 4.64 -1.35 -10.60
C GLN A 412 4.15 -1.09 -9.17
N LYS A 413 5.07 -0.89 -8.22
CA LYS A 413 4.71 -0.55 -6.82
C LYS A 413 4.04 0.82 -6.71
N LEU A 414 4.40 1.76 -7.59
CA LEU A 414 3.70 3.04 -7.72
C LEU A 414 2.21 2.82 -8.06
N LEU A 415 1.91 2.06 -9.13
CA LEU A 415 0.54 1.82 -9.57
C LEU A 415 -0.29 1.10 -8.50
N GLU A 416 0.31 0.11 -7.83
CA GLU A 416 -0.32 -0.59 -6.71
C GLU A 416 -0.69 0.37 -5.58
N THR A 417 0.26 1.17 -5.10
CA THR A 417 0.03 2.12 -4.00
C THR A 417 -0.97 3.21 -4.40
N LEU A 418 -0.90 3.75 -5.61
CA LEU A 418 -1.87 4.73 -6.10
C LEU A 418 -3.28 4.16 -6.17
N PHE A 419 -3.43 2.88 -6.55
CA PHE A 419 -4.73 2.20 -6.54
C PHE A 419 -5.27 2.02 -5.11
N TYR A 420 -4.40 1.71 -4.14
CA TYR A 420 -4.77 1.69 -2.72
C TYR A 420 -5.28 3.05 -2.25
N LEU A 421 -4.58 4.13 -2.61
CA LEU A 421 -4.92 5.51 -2.26
C LEU A 421 -6.16 6.05 -3.01
N GLY A 422 -6.63 5.36 -4.05
CA GLY A 422 -7.88 5.67 -4.73
C GLY A 422 -7.75 6.28 -6.13
N TYR A 423 -6.56 6.28 -6.72
CA TYR A 423 -6.39 6.60 -8.13
C TYR A 423 -6.89 5.44 -9.00
N ASN A 424 -8.05 5.60 -9.63
CA ASN A 424 -8.71 4.52 -10.38
C ASN A 424 -9.26 5.00 -11.75
N ASP A 425 -8.67 6.05 -12.30
CA ASP A 425 -9.09 6.58 -13.61
C ASP A 425 -8.64 5.65 -14.74
N LYS A 426 -9.54 5.33 -15.68
CA LYS A 426 -9.22 4.48 -16.85
C LYS A 426 -8.70 5.31 -18.03
N LEU A 427 -9.13 6.57 -18.12
CA LEU A 427 -8.84 7.46 -19.23
C LEU A 427 -7.51 8.17 -19.03
N PHE A 428 -7.14 8.41 -17.78
CA PHE A 428 -5.91 9.09 -17.41
C PHE A 428 -4.98 8.10 -16.67
N PRO A 429 -3.93 7.58 -17.33
CA PRO A 429 -2.94 6.74 -16.66
C PRO A 429 -2.14 7.57 -15.66
N ALA A 430 -1.69 6.91 -14.59
CA ALA A 430 -0.91 7.59 -13.56
C ALA A 430 0.53 7.94 -14.02
N ILE A 431 1.03 7.17 -14.99
CA ILE A 431 2.40 7.29 -15.49
C ILE A 431 2.44 7.40 -17.00
N GLU A 432 3.49 8.04 -17.49
CA GLU A 432 3.91 8.06 -18.88
C GLU A 432 5.41 7.74 -18.98
N PHE A 433 5.84 7.13 -20.08
CA PHE A 433 7.26 6.87 -20.32
C PHE A 433 7.84 7.94 -21.23
N VAL A 434 8.85 8.65 -20.71
CA VAL A 434 9.54 9.71 -21.47
C VAL A 434 10.46 9.12 -22.54
N LYS A 435 10.94 9.97 -23.46
CA LYS A 435 11.87 9.57 -24.51
C LYS A 435 13.15 8.99 -23.92
N SER A 436 13.69 8.00 -24.63
CA SER A 436 14.89 7.26 -24.25
C SER A 436 16.11 8.18 -24.07
N ARG A 437 16.99 7.87 -23.12
CA ARG A 437 18.19 8.69 -22.86
C ARG A 437 19.09 8.77 -24.08
N SER A 438 19.23 7.67 -24.81
CA SER A 438 19.97 7.61 -26.09
C SER A 438 19.44 8.61 -27.13
N LEU A 439 18.11 8.75 -27.26
CA LEU A 439 17.49 9.69 -28.20
C LEU A 439 17.60 11.13 -27.70
N THR A 440 17.37 11.40 -26.41
CA THR A 440 17.45 12.75 -25.86
C THR A 440 18.88 13.30 -25.90
N ARG A 441 19.90 12.45 -25.71
CA ARG A 441 21.31 12.81 -25.88
C ARG A 441 21.63 13.16 -27.32
N LYS A 442 21.20 12.34 -28.29
CA LYS A 442 21.37 12.63 -29.73
C LYS A 442 20.68 13.93 -30.14
N ALA A 443 19.49 14.19 -29.59
CA ALA A 443 18.73 15.41 -29.83
C ALA A 443 19.22 16.62 -29.01
N MET A 444 20.19 16.41 -28.11
CA MET A 444 20.76 17.42 -27.21
C MET A 444 19.72 18.18 -26.38
N ARG A 445 18.61 17.52 -26.04
CA ARG A 445 17.51 18.09 -25.24
C ARG A 445 16.88 17.00 -24.40
N ILE A 446 17.03 17.11 -23.09
CA ILE A 446 16.38 16.23 -22.12
C ILE A 446 15.10 16.91 -21.64
N ASP A 447 13.97 16.20 -21.75
CA ASP A 447 12.67 16.67 -21.28
C ASP A 447 12.15 15.68 -20.23
N ARG A 448 12.60 15.90 -18.99
CA ARG A 448 12.32 15.05 -17.83
C ARG A 448 12.02 15.94 -16.63
N ASN A 449 11.17 15.47 -15.72
CA ASN A 449 10.92 16.15 -14.45
C ASN A 449 11.88 15.71 -13.35
N LEU A 450 12.27 14.43 -13.34
CA LEU A 450 13.29 13.89 -12.44
C LEU A 450 14.60 13.72 -13.22
N VAL A 451 15.65 14.40 -12.75
CA VAL A 451 17.02 14.32 -13.27
C VAL A 451 17.82 13.39 -12.38
N SER A 452 18.40 12.33 -12.94
CA SER A 452 19.27 11.40 -12.22
C SER A 452 20.74 11.82 -12.35
N CYS A 453 21.40 11.99 -11.20
CA CYS A 453 22.80 12.38 -11.08
C CYS A 453 23.58 11.27 -10.36
N TYR A 454 24.68 10.81 -10.96
CA TYR A 454 25.64 9.95 -10.28
C TYR A 454 26.81 10.76 -9.75
N ILE A 455 27.16 10.55 -8.48
CA ILE A 455 28.25 11.25 -7.81
C ILE A 455 29.49 10.35 -7.71
N PHE A 456 30.64 10.89 -8.12
CA PHE A 456 31.94 10.24 -8.08
C PHE A 456 32.98 11.15 -7.42
N GLY A 457 33.99 10.56 -6.79
CA GLY A 457 35.12 11.29 -6.19
C GLY A 457 35.98 10.36 -5.34
N SER A 458 37.22 10.76 -5.04
CA SER A 458 38.14 9.96 -4.20
C SER A 458 37.62 9.77 -2.76
N PRO A 459 38.04 8.73 -2.01
CA PRO A 459 37.75 8.64 -0.57
C PRO A 459 38.08 9.96 0.13
N GLY A 460 37.23 10.38 1.07
CA GLY A 460 37.40 11.67 1.76
C GLY A 460 37.08 12.93 0.93
N SER A 461 36.61 12.82 -0.33
CA SER A 461 36.21 13.98 -1.15
C SER A 461 34.94 14.71 -0.69
N GLY A 462 34.33 14.31 0.44
CA GLY A 462 33.17 14.97 1.03
C GLY A 462 31.81 14.66 0.39
N LYS A 463 31.65 13.54 -0.34
CA LYS A 463 30.39 13.20 -1.04
C LYS A 463 29.19 13.02 -0.12
N GLU A 464 29.38 12.37 1.02
CA GLU A 464 28.30 12.20 2.00
C GLU A 464 27.91 13.55 2.60
N HIS A 465 28.90 14.37 2.96
CA HIS A 465 28.67 15.73 3.43
C HIS A 465 27.92 16.57 2.37
N PHE A 466 28.26 16.42 1.09
CA PHE A 466 27.55 17.04 -0.02
C PHE A 466 26.09 16.61 -0.09
N LEU A 467 25.79 15.31 0.01
CA LEU A 467 24.41 14.82 -0.02
C LEU A 467 23.60 15.29 1.19
N ARG A 468 24.19 15.29 2.39
CA ARG A 468 23.55 15.84 3.59
C ARG A 468 23.30 17.34 3.42
N ALA A 469 24.24 18.09 2.86
CA ALA A 469 24.09 19.52 2.56
C ALA A 469 23.02 19.79 1.48
N PHE A 470 22.96 18.96 0.44
CA PHE A 470 21.96 19.04 -0.64
C PHE A 470 20.54 18.84 -0.10
N VAL A 471 20.37 17.86 0.79
CA VAL A 471 19.06 17.48 1.31
C VAL A 471 18.62 18.32 2.51
N GLY A 472 19.52 18.81 3.37
CA GLY A 472 19.13 19.51 4.60
C GLY A 472 20.28 20.20 5.31
N GLY A 473 20.82 21.26 4.69
CA GLY A 473 21.90 22.08 5.25
C GLY A 473 21.80 22.39 6.75
N LYS A 474 22.94 22.28 7.44
CA LYS A 474 23.23 22.49 8.88
C LYS A 474 22.54 21.58 9.92
N GLU A 475 21.41 20.94 9.63
CA GLU A 475 20.63 20.19 10.66
C GLU A 475 20.22 18.77 10.25
N ALA A 476 20.85 18.20 9.20
CA ALA A 476 20.64 16.79 8.88
C ALA A 476 21.02 15.91 10.09
N PRO A 477 20.14 15.00 10.55
CA PRO A 477 20.45 14.12 11.67
C PRO A 477 21.73 13.33 11.36
N VAL A 478 22.67 13.33 12.29
CA VAL A 478 23.85 12.47 12.25
C VAL A 478 23.32 11.03 12.20
N ALA A 479 23.49 10.37 11.06
CA ALA A 479 23.17 8.95 10.94
C ALA A 479 24.02 8.18 11.95
N ASP A 480 23.48 7.10 12.53
CA ASP A 480 24.30 6.11 13.25
C ASP A 480 25.52 5.77 12.37
N ASP A 481 26.72 5.83 12.96
CA ASP A 481 28.03 5.78 12.30
C ASP A 481 28.27 4.57 11.36
N ASP A 482 27.35 3.61 11.30
CA ASP A 482 27.45 2.38 10.50
C ASP A 482 26.61 2.35 9.20
N GLN A 483 25.78 3.36 8.90
CA GLN A 483 24.99 3.41 7.64
C GLN A 483 25.50 4.47 6.67
N PHE A 484 26.20 4.03 5.61
CA PHE A 484 26.56 4.90 4.48
C PHE A 484 25.31 5.35 3.73
N ILE A 485 25.05 6.66 3.72
CA ILE A 485 23.90 7.22 2.99
C ILE A 485 24.38 7.97 1.75
N LEU A 486 24.11 7.40 0.58
CA LEU A 486 24.53 7.96 -0.69
C LEU A 486 23.40 8.10 -1.71
N ARG A 487 22.14 8.18 -1.26
CA ARG A 487 20.98 8.50 -2.11
C ARG A 487 20.21 9.68 -1.54
N GLY A 488 20.06 10.73 -2.33
CA GLY A 488 19.37 11.96 -1.94
C GLY A 488 18.43 12.46 -3.03
N ILE A 489 17.29 13.02 -2.66
CA ILE A 489 16.37 13.68 -3.58
C ILE A 489 15.93 15.04 -3.05
N GLY A 490 15.82 16.00 -3.97
CA GLY A 490 15.38 17.36 -3.66
C GLY A 490 14.66 18.03 -4.83
N ALA A 491 13.85 19.03 -4.51
CA ALA A 491 13.24 19.91 -5.49
C ALA A 491 14.21 21.05 -5.85
N VAL A 492 14.35 21.32 -7.14
CA VAL A 492 15.27 22.32 -7.70
C VAL A 492 14.50 23.24 -8.64
N PRO A 493 14.51 24.56 -8.43
CA PRO A 493 13.88 25.50 -9.35
C PRO A 493 14.68 25.57 -10.67
N ASP A 494 13.99 25.44 -11.80
CA ASP A 494 14.54 25.63 -13.14
C ASP A 494 13.59 26.49 -13.98
N ARG A 495 14.00 27.73 -14.24
CA ARG A 495 13.19 28.77 -14.88
C ARG A 495 11.85 28.96 -14.15
N ASP A 496 10.74 28.82 -14.87
CA ASP A 496 9.37 28.96 -14.34
C ASP A 496 8.80 27.62 -13.83
N THR A 497 9.61 26.56 -13.74
CA THR A 497 9.17 25.22 -13.34
C THR A 497 10.01 24.65 -12.21
N THR A 498 9.45 23.72 -11.44
CA THR A 498 10.20 22.93 -10.47
C THR A 498 10.59 21.60 -11.10
N LYS A 499 11.88 21.26 -11.02
CA LYS A 499 12.43 19.96 -11.39
C LYS A 499 12.87 19.24 -10.12
N TYR A 500 13.11 17.95 -10.23
CA TYR A 500 13.58 17.11 -9.14
C TYR A 500 14.96 16.58 -9.48
N LEU A 501 15.87 16.63 -8.52
CA LEU A 501 17.23 16.09 -8.67
C LEU A 501 17.38 14.90 -7.73
N PHE A 502 17.63 13.73 -8.31
CA PHE A 502 17.99 12.53 -7.58
C PHE A 502 19.50 12.30 -7.73
N VAL A 503 20.21 12.28 -6.60
CA VAL A 503 21.66 12.07 -6.56
C VAL A 503 21.94 10.71 -5.92
N SER A 504 22.68 9.85 -6.63
CA SER A 504 23.08 8.52 -6.14
C SER A 504 24.58 8.32 -6.23
N GLY A 505 25.16 7.78 -5.16
CA GLY A 505 26.49 7.18 -5.18
C GLY A 505 26.46 5.81 -5.85
N VAL A 506 27.64 5.33 -6.24
CA VAL A 506 27.83 4.02 -6.86
C VAL A 506 28.08 2.95 -5.80
N VAL A 507 27.29 1.87 -5.83
CA VAL A 507 27.42 0.72 -4.93
C VAL A 507 28.29 -0.36 -5.60
N CYS A 508 29.25 -0.92 -4.88
CA CYS A 508 30.02 -2.08 -5.30
C CYS A 508 29.13 -3.31 -5.27
N GLY A 509 28.96 -3.98 -6.42
CA GLY A 509 28.17 -5.21 -6.49
C GLY A 509 28.74 -6.39 -5.67
N GLN A 510 30.04 -6.37 -5.34
CA GLN A 510 30.70 -7.45 -4.59
C GLN A 510 30.57 -7.30 -3.07
N CYS A 511 30.76 -6.10 -2.53
CA CYS A 511 30.73 -5.86 -1.09
C CYS A 511 29.47 -5.14 -0.60
N GLY A 512 28.59 -4.69 -1.50
CA GLY A 512 27.38 -3.94 -1.17
C GLY A 512 27.64 -2.57 -0.53
N ARG A 513 28.91 -2.20 -0.34
CA ARG A 513 29.33 -0.87 0.12
C ARG A 513 29.43 0.05 -1.07
N TYR A 514 29.24 1.33 -0.83
CA TYR A 514 29.50 2.31 -1.87
C TYR A 514 31.00 2.28 -2.22
N LEU A 515 31.30 2.25 -3.52
CA LEU A 515 32.67 2.15 -4.08
C LEU A 515 33.59 3.32 -3.68
N VAL A 516 33.07 4.23 -2.89
CA VAL A 516 33.53 5.61 -2.81
C VAL A 516 34.12 5.97 -1.45
N ASP A 517 34.23 4.97 -0.55
CA ASP A 517 34.76 5.09 0.82
C ASP A 517 35.58 3.86 1.28
N CYS A 518 36.18 3.12 0.35
CA CYS A 518 37.20 2.12 0.70
C CYS A 518 38.57 2.82 0.82
N ASP A 519 39.08 2.94 2.04
CA ASP A 519 40.45 3.41 2.35
C ASP A 519 41.52 2.51 1.72
N GLU A 520 41.19 1.25 1.51
CA GLU A 520 41.97 0.34 0.69
C GLU A 520 41.48 0.48 -0.76
N CYS A 521 42.21 1.20 -1.64
CA CYS A 521 42.51 0.74 -3.01
C CYS A 521 42.82 1.88 -4.01
N VAL A 522 44.04 1.86 -4.53
CA VAL A 522 44.34 2.28 -5.92
C VAL A 522 43.57 1.40 -6.95
N ALA A 523 43.09 0.22 -6.53
CA ALA A 523 42.18 -0.65 -7.29
C ALA A 523 40.70 -0.19 -7.36
N CYS A 524 40.31 0.91 -6.71
CA CYS A 524 38.91 1.40 -6.72
C CYS A 524 38.43 1.81 -8.11
N ILE A 525 39.31 2.38 -8.96
CA ILE A 525 38.91 2.80 -10.32
C ILE A 525 38.57 1.58 -11.19
N GLU A 526 39.36 0.51 -11.12
CA GLU A 526 39.07 -0.73 -11.86
C GLU A 526 37.78 -1.39 -11.34
N GLN A 527 37.56 -1.39 -10.03
CA GLN A 527 36.32 -1.87 -9.42
C GLN A 527 35.09 -1.03 -9.77
N ILE A 528 35.20 0.29 -9.94
CA ILE A 528 34.10 1.15 -10.41
C ILE A 528 33.68 0.77 -11.83
N THR A 529 34.66 0.56 -12.74
CA THR A 529 34.39 0.10 -14.10
C THR A 529 33.94 -1.36 -14.19
N GLU A 530 34.29 -2.20 -13.22
CA GLU A 530 33.78 -3.58 -13.12
C GLU A 530 32.39 -3.66 -12.48
N ALA A 531 32.04 -2.72 -11.58
CA ALA A 531 30.78 -2.74 -10.84
C ALA A 531 29.60 -2.13 -11.61
N LEU A 532 29.86 -1.17 -12.51
CA LEU A 532 28.86 -0.63 -13.42
C LEU A 532 29.44 -0.58 -14.83
N SER A 533 28.76 -1.23 -15.76
CA SER A 533 29.09 -1.10 -17.17
C SER A 533 28.75 0.31 -17.68
N ASP A 534 29.49 0.78 -18.70
CA ASP A 534 29.17 2.05 -19.39
C ASP A 534 27.71 2.10 -19.85
N GLU A 535 27.18 0.97 -20.30
CA GLU A 535 25.77 0.83 -20.71
C GLU A 535 24.80 1.09 -19.55
N GLU A 536 25.07 0.60 -18.33
CA GLU A 536 24.21 0.85 -17.17
C GLU A 536 24.20 2.30 -16.73
N ILE A 537 25.37 2.97 -16.73
CA ILE A 537 25.47 4.39 -16.43
C ILE A 537 24.74 5.20 -17.51
N GLU A 538 24.93 4.85 -18.77
CA GLU A 538 24.24 5.47 -19.89
C GLU A 538 22.72 5.23 -19.87
N MET A 539 22.23 4.12 -19.33
CA MET A 539 20.79 3.85 -19.21
C MET A 539 20.13 4.63 -18.07
N LYS A 540 20.87 4.99 -17.02
CA LYS A 540 20.30 5.55 -15.78
C LYS A 540 20.64 7.01 -15.52
N ALA A 541 21.83 7.48 -15.88
CA ALA A 541 22.31 8.82 -15.55
C ALA A 541 21.89 9.88 -16.58
N ASP A 542 21.45 11.05 -16.11
CA ASP A 542 21.22 12.23 -16.94
C ASP A 542 22.41 13.21 -16.85
N VAL A 543 23.13 13.23 -15.73
CA VAL A 543 24.34 14.04 -15.50
C VAL A 543 25.29 13.32 -14.54
N LEU A 544 26.60 13.54 -14.70
CA LEU A 544 27.62 13.03 -13.78
C LEU A 544 28.20 14.18 -12.95
N LEU A 545 28.32 13.98 -11.64
CA LEU A 545 28.98 14.90 -10.73
C LEU A 545 30.33 14.33 -10.30
N LEU A 546 31.41 15.01 -10.68
CA LEU A 546 32.77 14.66 -10.28
C LEU A 546 33.21 15.60 -9.15
N MET A 547 33.44 15.04 -7.97
CA MET A 547 33.87 15.77 -6.77
C MET A 547 35.37 15.63 -6.56
N LEU A 548 36.01 16.77 -6.34
CA LEU A 548 37.45 16.91 -6.25
C LEU A 548 37.76 17.63 -4.95
N ASN A 549 38.64 17.05 -4.11
CA ASN A 549 39.11 17.72 -2.91
C ASN A 549 40.31 18.61 -3.28
N PRO A 550 40.22 19.94 -3.10
CA PRO A 550 41.29 20.86 -3.49
C PRO A 550 42.61 20.66 -2.75
N GLU A 551 42.56 20.12 -1.52
CA GLU A 551 43.71 19.92 -0.63
C GLU A 551 44.38 18.54 -0.81
N ASP A 552 43.74 17.65 -1.58
CA ASP A 552 44.21 16.28 -1.81
C ASP A 552 44.62 16.10 -3.28
N GLU A 553 45.93 16.16 -3.54
CA GLU A 553 46.50 15.99 -4.88
C GLU A 553 46.12 14.64 -5.54
N PRO A 554 46.13 13.50 -4.82
CA PRO A 554 45.53 12.24 -5.26
C PRO A 554 44.07 12.34 -5.74
N SER A 555 43.25 13.20 -5.14
CA SER A 555 41.85 13.43 -5.56
C SER A 555 41.76 13.93 -6.99
N LYS A 556 42.70 14.82 -7.38
CA LYS A 556 42.73 15.39 -8.73
C LYS A 556 43.04 14.31 -9.77
N VAL A 557 44.10 13.54 -9.51
CA VAL A 557 44.53 12.44 -10.40
C VAL A 557 43.44 11.38 -10.51
N PHE A 558 42.76 11.07 -9.40
CA PHE A 558 41.64 10.13 -9.39
C PHE A 558 40.50 10.58 -10.32
N VAL A 559 40.08 11.84 -10.22
CA VAL A 559 39.00 12.39 -11.06
C VAL A 559 39.40 12.43 -12.53
N GLU A 560 40.63 12.83 -12.84
CA GLU A 560 41.15 12.86 -14.22
C GLU A 560 41.24 11.45 -14.86
N GLU A 561 41.66 10.44 -14.10
CA GLU A 561 41.69 9.05 -14.58
C GLU A 561 40.30 8.45 -14.70
N LEU A 562 39.39 8.78 -13.78
CA LEU A 562 38.01 8.31 -13.82
C LEU A 562 37.24 8.92 -15.00
N ASP A 563 37.41 10.22 -15.28
CA ASP A 563 36.74 10.90 -16.38
C ASP A 563 37.08 10.31 -17.76
N LYS A 564 38.32 9.80 -17.93
CA LYS A 564 38.74 9.09 -19.14
C LYS A 564 38.02 7.76 -19.35
N LYS A 565 37.55 7.13 -18.26
CA LYS A 565 36.87 5.83 -18.28
C LYS A 565 35.34 5.95 -18.32
N LEU A 566 34.77 7.11 -17.97
CA LEU A 566 33.34 7.31 -17.95
C LEU A 566 32.76 7.61 -19.36
N PRO A 567 31.48 7.29 -19.61
CA PRO A 567 30.86 7.53 -20.91
C PRO A 567 30.83 9.01 -21.28
N ALA A 568 31.47 9.35 -22.42
CA ALA A 568 31.52 10.73 -22.92
C ALA A 568 30.16 11.28 -23.39
N SER A 569 29.15 10.43 -23.55
CA SER A 569 27.81 10.82 -24.00
C SER A 569 27.00 11.58 -22.94
N ILE A 570 27.42 11.51 -21.68
CA ILE A 570 26.71 12.06 -20.52
C ILE A 570 27.36 13.38 -20.11
N PRO A 571 26.58 14.46 -19.91
CA PRO A 571 27.13 15.72 -19.47
C PRO A 571 27.69 15.62 -18.06
N ARG A 572 28.75 16.38 -17.78
CA ARG A 572 29.52 16.32 -16.54
C ARG A 572 29.61 17.69 -15.87
N VAL A 573 29.54 17.68 -14.55
CA VAL A 573 29.79 18.84 -13.69
C VAL A 573 30.92 18.48 -12.75
N VAL A 574 31.99 19.27 -12.74
CA VAL A 574 33.12 19.07 -11.83
C VAL A 574 33.08 20.10 -10.72
N ILE A 575 33.13 19.67 -9.47
CA ILE A 575 33.14 20.58 -8.33
C ILE A 575 34.40 20.38 -7.49
N SER A 576 35.03 21.49 -7.13
CA SER A 576 35.99 21.53 -6.03
C SER A 576 35.19 21.72 -4.73
N TYR A 577 35.22 20.73 -3.85
CA TYR A 577 34.44 20.72 -2.62
C TYR A 577 35.32 20.49 -1.40
N LYS A 578 35.16 21.35 -0.39
CA LYS A 578 35.80 21.21 0.92
C LYS A 578 34.72 21.23 2.01
N PRO A 579 34.57 20.17 2.82
CA PRO A 579 33.76 20.24 4.02
C PRO A 579 34.47 21.16 5.04
N GLU A 580 33.77 22.17 5.57
CA GLU A 580 34.31 22.96 6.68
C GLU A 580 34.51 22.03 7.89
N LYS A 581 35.75 21.90 8.38
CA LYS A 581 35.98 21.38 9.73
C LYS A 581 35.46 22.45 10.69
N HIS A 582 34.35 22.19 11.37
CA HIS A 582 34.00 22.99 12.53
C HIS A 582 35.14 22.89 13.53
N ASN A 583 35.86 23.99 13.76
CA ASN A 583 36.78 24.12 14.88
C ASN A 583 35.96 23.90 16.16
N GLU A 584 36.19 22.78 16.84
CA GLU A 584 36.00 22.72 18.28
C GLU A 584 36.95 23.77 18.89
N ASP A 585 36.37 24.76 19.56
CA ASP A 585 36.97 25.68 20.53
C ASP A 585 38.51 25.79 20.49
N VAL A 586 39.03 26.58 19.54
CA VAL A 586 40.37 27.14 19.68
C VAL A 586 40.22 28.39 20.55
N GLU A 587 40.60 28.27 21.82
CA GLU A 587 40.88 29.43 22.67
C GLU A 587 41.79 30.39 21.89
N ILE A 588 41.32 31.62 21.72
CA ILE A 588 42.07 32.70 21.08
C ILE A 588 43.21 33.06 22.03
N ASP A 589 44.37 32.42 21.86
CA ASP A 589 45.63 32.99 22.32
C ASP A 589 46.05 34.07 21.31
N VAL A 590 45.95 35.31 21.76
CA VAL A 590 46.46 36.49 21.07
C VAL A 590 47.97 36.42 21.14
N ASP A 591 48.62 35.97 20.07
CA ASP A 591 49.98 36.40 19.78
C ASP A 591 50.09 36.85 18.32
N GLU A 592 50.27 38.16 18.17
CA GLU A 592 50.67 38.80 16.93
C GLU A 592 52.03 38.27 16.48
N SER A 593 52.20 38.24 15.15
CA SER A 593 53.42 37.93 14.40
C SER A 593 53.67 36.45 14.08
N THR A 594 53.30 36.04 12.87
CA THR A 594 54.26 35.80 11.78
C THR A 594 53.55 35.29 10.52
N ALA A 595 54.15 35.63 9.38
CA ALA A 595 54.05 34.90 8.11
C ALA A 595 52.87 35.24 7.16
N LEU A 596 53.04 36.34 6.42
CA LEU A 596 52.72 36.37 4.98
C LEU A 596 53.40 35.17 4.31
N VAL A 597 52.66 34.09 4.05
CA VAL A 597 53.12 32.95 3.24
C VAL A 597 52.11 32.74 2.13
N ASN A 598 52.64 32.81 0.90
CA ASN A 598 51.97 32.60 -0.37
C ASN A 598 50.98 31.41 -0.37
N GLU A 599 49.68 31.67 -0.49
CA GLU A 599 48.63 30.66 -0.76
C GLU A 599 48.32 30.50 -2.28
N GLU A 600 49.20 30.96 -3.18
CA GLU A 600 48.90 31.01 -4.62
C GLU A 600 49.12 29.73 -5.47
N PRO A 601 49.90 28.67 -5.08
CA PRO A 601 50.17 27.57 -6.02
C PRO A 601 49.05 26.52 -6.09
N VAL A 602 48.31 26.30 -4.99
CA VAL A 602 47.27 25.25 -4.92
C VAL A 602 46.01 25.69 -5.68
N ASP A 603 45.63 26.97 -5.54
CA ASP A 603 44.44 27.53 -6.16
C ASP A 603 44.58 27.67 -7.69
N PHE A 604 45.81 27.96 -8.18
CA PHE A 604 46.13 27.98 -9.61
C PHE A 604 46.00 26.59 -10.26
N ALA A 605 46.46 25.53 -9.57
CA ALA A 605 46.36 24.15 -10.06
C ALA A 605 44.92 23.67 -10.13
N ILE A 606 44.09 24.02 -9.14
CA ILE A 606 42.64 23.72 -9.13
C ILE A 606 41.94 24.48 -10.26
N ASP A 607 42.23 25.77 -10.43
CA ASP A 607 41.69 26.56 -11.53
C ASP A 607 42.08 26.01 -12.90
N ALA A 608 43.31 25.51 -13.05
CA ALA A 608 43.76 24.88 -14.28
C ALA A 608 43.00 23.57 -14.58
N THR A 609 42.76 22.72 -13.56
CA THR A 609 41.96 21.49 -13.72
C THR A 609 40.48 21.82 -14.00
N LEU A 610 39.88 22.76 -13.27
CA LEU A 610 38.47 23.14 -13.46
C LEU A 610 38.23 23.75 -14.85
N LYS A 611 39.16 24.57 -15.36
CA LYS A 611 39.10 25.16 -16.71
C LYS A 611 39.09 24.13 -17.86
N GLN A 612 39.46 22.87 -17.60
CA GLN A 612 39.39 21.81 -18.61
C GLN A 612 37.95 21.31 -18.84
N TYR A 613 37.04 21.57 -17.90
CA TYR A 613 35.66 21.10 -17.94
C TYR A 613 34.70 22.21 -18.34
N LEU A 614 33.68 21.84 -19.12
CA LEU A 614 32.68 22.79 -19.64
C LEU A 614 31.83 23.43 -18.54
N THR A 615 31.53 22.66 -17.48
CA THR A 615 30.82 23.12 -16.29
C THR A 615 31.64 22.76 -15.06
N SER A 616 32.18 23.78 -14.40
CA SER A 616 33.03 23.63 -13.21
C SER A 616 32.67 24.66 -12.13
N LEU A 617 32.61 24.25 -10.87
CA LEU A 617 32.28 25.13 -9.74
C LEU A 617 33.28 24.98 -8.59
N LYS A 618 33.58 26.09 -7.92
CA LYS A 618 34.22 26.09 -6.59
C LYS A 618 33.13 26.23 -5.54
N CYS A 619 33.00 25.24 -4.66
CA CYS A 619 31.97 25.21 -3.61
C CYS A 619 32.65 24.97 -2.26
N TYR A 620 32.82 26.04 -1.49
CA TYR A 620 33.44 25.98 -0.16
C TYR A 620 32.42 26.01 0.99
N GLU A 621 31.18 26.40 0.70
CA GLU A 621 30.14 26.58 1.72
C GLU A 621 28.96 25.63 1.46
N ALA A 622 28.40 25.07 2.53
CA ALA A 622 27.30 24.10 2.45
C ALA A 622 26.02 24.68 1.80
N HIS A 623 25.81 25.99 1.87
CA HIS A 623 24.63 26.64 1.28
C HIS A 623 24.71 26.72 -0.26
N CYS A 624 25.90 26.83 -0.84
CA CYS A 624 26.12 26.81 -2.29
C CYS A 624 25.74 25.46 -2.93
N VAL A 625 25.77 24.37 -2.16
CA VAL A 625 25.45 23.02 -2.64
C VAL A 625 24.01 22.94 -3.16
N LYS A 626 23.05 23.36 -2.33
CA LYS A 626 21.62 23.21 -2.63
C LYS A 626 21.14 24.22 -3.67
N ASP A 627 21.68 25.43 -3.63
CA ASP A 627 21.22 26.52 -4.48
C ASP A 627 21.98 26.62 -5.80
N GLU A 628 23.30 26.47 -5.81
CA GLU A 628 24.09 26.70 -7.03
C GLU A 628 24.42 25.40 -7.73
N VAL A 629 24.96 24.41 -7.01
CA VAL A 629 25.37 23.14 -7.61
C VAL A 629 24.17 22.34 -8.10
N ALA A 630 23.08 22.25 -7.32
CA ALA A 630 21.88 21.53 -7.76
C ALA A 630 21.23 22.17 -9.00
N ARG A 631 21.14 23.51 -9.06
CA ARG A 631 20.65 24.23 -10.24
C ARG A 631 21.57 24.02 -11.44
N ALA A 632 22.88 24.04 -11.25
CA ALA A 632 23.85 23.77 -12.30
C ALA A 632 23.73 22.34 -12.83
N LEU A 633 23.53 21.34 -11.97
CA LEU A 633 23.31 19.94 -12.36
C LEU A 633 22.04 19.77 -13.20
N VAL A 634 20.92 20.34 -12.74
CA VAL A 634 19.65 20.30 -13.48
C VAL A 634 19.76 21.03 -14.82
N ALA A 635 20.35 22.23 -14.83
CA ALA A 635 20.54 22.99 -16.06
C ALA A 635 21.45 22.25 -17.05
N THR A 636 22.54 21.67 -16.58
CA THR A 636 23.51 20.91 -17.39
C THR A 636 22.89 19.64 -17.95
N ALA A 637 22.07 18.92 -17.16
CA ALA A 637 21.35 17.75 -17.64
C ALA A 637 20.34 18.13 -18.73
N LEU A 638 19.50 19.14 -18.47
CA LEU A 638 18.43 19.53 -19.39
C LEU A 638 18.96 20.22 -20.66
N ARG A 639 20.08 20.94 -20.55
CA ARG A 639 20.66 21.80 -21.58
C ARG A 639 22.19 21.73 -21.59
N PRO A 640 22.80 20.65 -22.10
CA PRO A 640 24.24 20.39 -22.00
C PRO A 640 25.18 21.45 -22.64
N TYR A 641 24.66 22.29 -23.53
CA TYR A 641 25.46 23.24 -24.32
C TYR A 641 25.24 24.72 -23.96
N VAL A 642 24.42 25.01 -22.93
CA VAL A 642 24.32 26.37 -22.38
C VAL A 642 25.42 26.50 -21.32
N VAL A 643 26.53 27.14 -21.70
CA VAL A 643 27.73 27.32 -20.88
C VAL A 643 27.39 28.00 -19.55
N VAL A 644 27.66 27.34 -18.42
CA VAL A 644 27.63 27.95 -17.08
C VAL A 644 29.05 28.00 -16.54
N CYS A 645 29.83 29.00 -16.94
CA CYS A 645 31.05 29.37 -16.22
C CYS A 645 30.65 30.21 -15.00
N LEU A 646 30.45 29.56 -13.85
CA LEU A 646 30.36 30.24 -12.55
C LEU A 646 31.75 30.18 -11.90
N VAL A 647 32.65 31.07 -12.34
CA VAL A 647 33.93 31.27 -11.66
C VAL A 647 33.71 32.31 -10.57
N TYR A 648 33.58 31.83 -9.32
CA TYR A 648 33.49 32.70 -8.15
C TYR A 648 34.90 33.24 -7.81
N THR A 649 35.15 34.51 -8.11
CA THR A 649 36.33 35.24 -7.61
C THR A 649 35.93 36.11 -6.44
N GLY A 650 35.86 35.55 -5.23
CA GLY A 650 36.07 36.20 -3.92
C GLY A 650 35.38 37.53 -3.54
N TRP A 651 34.53 38.14 -4.36
CA TRP A 651 33.89 39.44 -4.08
C TRP A 651 32.42 39.40 -4.50
N CYS A 652 31.55 39.77 -3.55
CA CYS A 652 30.09 39.83 -3.61
C CYS A 652 29.42 39.91 -5.00
N LEU A 653 28.53 38.94 -5.24
CA LEU A 653 27.17 39.07 -5.82
C LEU A 653 26.85 40.41 -6.50
N SER A 654 26.98 40.47 -7.83
CA SER A 654 26.14 41.35 -8.67
C SER A 654 26.46 41.19 -10.17
N LEU A 655 26.34 39.98 -10.75
CA LEU A 655 26.22 39.81 -12.22
C LEU A 655 25.84 38.36 -12.60
N ILE A 656 24.74 37.86 -12.05
CA ILE A 656 23.98 36.76 -12.68
C ILE A 656 22.85 37.41 -13.47
N HIS A 657 23.22 38.08 -14.55
CA HIS A 657 22.32 38.43 -15.62
C HIS A 657 23.18 38.50 -16.89
N VAL A 658 22.62 37.99 -17.98
CA VAL A 658 23.21 37.87 -19.33
C VAL A 658 23.78 36.47 -19.60
N PHE A 659 23.16 35.79 -20.58
CA PHE A 659 23.36 34.42 -21.09
C PHE A 659 22.47 33.26 -20.59
N LEU A 660 21.36 33.54 -19.90
CA LEU A 660 20.28 32.53 -19.69
C LEU A 660 19.00 32.78 -20.52
N PHE A 661 18.97 33.81 -21.39
CA PHE A 661 17.74 34.33 -22.03
C PHE A 661 17.70 34.28 -23.57
N THR A 662 18.45 33.42 -24.23
CA THR A 662 18.25 33.14 -25.67
C THR A 662 18.10 31.66 -25.93
#